data_AF-A0A0Q6WJ27-F1
#
_entry.id   AF-A0A0Q6WJ27-F1
#
_cell.length_a   1.000
_cell.length_b   1.000
_cell.length_c   1.000
_cell.angle_alpha   90.00
_cell.angle_beta   90.00
_cell.angle_gamma   90.00
#
_symmetry.space_group_name_H-M   'P 1'
#
loop_
_entity.id
_entity.type
_entity.pdbx_description
1 polymer ?
#
loop_
_entity_poly.entity_id
_entity_poly.type
_entity_poly.pdbx_seq_one_letter_code
_entity_poly.pdbx_strand_id
1 'polypeptide(L)'
;MIPMPRTALAAAALLALASVAQAQTPPAPNGAASAPGAAASAPAPARPPADPTAPKPFAEIIKGAKEQPGLFPIWRKDEKVWIEIPKEAFNKPFLFSVNVANAVGERGLYASQMLGDELAEWRRIGNHVQLIALNTKFRTDNPSSKLAIEQAFSPSLIGGVPVASADHPDRKSVLIDASNLLLGDIPGYSTRLEFAYRLPFAPDRGNSFIEATRADAQVSTLTSRVHFATPRIPAPPLVPVPVPVPTPPQATPDPRSMFFSFVYSFRALPEQPAAVRHADPRLGHFMESYSDFGDDLKANPRVHMIARWRLEKKDPSAALSEPVQPIVYWMDKNIPTKYRAAVKAGIEEWNKAFEKIGFKDAVQARQQPDDADWDNMDSTHASVRWFTGADVGFAIGPSNKDPRTGEILDADIGMSDVFGRGSRRLASDDVLGFHGHDHAASSWMSERSQRLSEQQCNYMADQANEFGFALDLLSLRGGAEGMDMNGPEAEALAQAVIKDVVMHEVGHTLGLKHNFKSSTTVTQAQLKDKAFTEANGISNSVMDYNAYNLPLKGEAKASLTNTTLGAYDYWAIEYAYKPIVAEQEAAELAKIAARSTEPKLAYGDDFDQGVGGPYDGFDPRTNQRDLGDDPLAYAKKRLKLSQELWERVQSRQAAVGDDPLRNRRSIFESFRQLGMTANNVSKYVGGMQAERVVPGITTGPAFKPVDNAQQREALRFIASGLLSSDSFKFKPEFLVTQTLDYNEWDRGLPISIPDSVSALQGRVLDRLMSPNTARRLIEQGAYLPEAQRKGAVSLSEVYGTLQGAIFSELKTGAEIDRMRRSLQREYLRRLQGQLNRATNGATVYADAFSMARWHATQLANELRVASAKPGLSVETRAHLAETLDMLNSMLKASLVRS
;
A
#
# COMPACT_ATOMS: atom_id res chain seq x y z
N MET A 1 -22.42 48.69 -10.80
CA MET A 1 -23.82 49.19 -10.83
C MET A 1 -24.77 48.03 -10.64
N ILE A 2 -25.93 48.29 -10.05
CA ILE A 2 -27.09 47.42 -9.78
C ILE A 2 -28.23 48.01 -10.66
N PRO A 3 -29.25 47.26 -11.16
CA PRO A 3 -30.04 46.28 -10.40
C PRO A 3 -30.44 44.94 -11.05
N MET A 4 -30.69 43.96 -10.18
CA MET A 4 -31.79 42.99 -10.31
C MET A 4 -33.09 43.60 -9.71
N PRO A 5 -34.30 43.20 -10.15
CA PRO A 5 -35.52 43.49 -9.41
C PRO A 5 -35.66 42.60 -8.15
N ARG A 6 -36.19 43.18 -7.06
CA ARG A 6 -36.54 42.52 -5.78
C ARG A 6 -37.83 43.15 -5.21
N THR A 7 -38.81 42.32 -4.87
CA THR A 7 -39.91 42.55 -3.89
C THR A 7 -40.70 41.24 -3.75
N ALA A 8 -41.26 40.81 -2.61
CA ALA A 8 -41.09 41.13 -1.17
C ALA A 8 -41.48 39.83 -0.39
N LEU A 9 -41.00 39.49 0.83
CA LEU A 9 -41.39 40.01 2.17
C LEU A 9 -42.89 40.34 2.31
N ALA A 10 -43.63 40.00 3.38
CA ALA A 10 -43.46 39.14 4.57
C ALA A 10 -44.88 38.84 5.16
N ALA A 11 -45.17 38.21 6.31
CA ALA A 11 -44.38 37.74 7.46
C ALA A 11 -45.01 36.46 8.09
N ALA A 12 -45.37 36.47 9.38
CA ALA A 12 -45.94 35.33 10.15
C ALA A 12 -47.03 35.78 11.15
N ALA A 13 -47.86 34.85 11.64
CA ALA A 13 -48.46 34.87 12.99
C ALA A 13 -49.08 33.50 13.37
N LEU A 14 -49.05 33.14 14.66
CA LEU A 14 -49.88 32.08 15.26
C LEU A 14 -51.18 32.68 15.81
N LEU A 15 -52.21 31.85 16.04
CA LEU A 15 -52.97 31.87 17.31
C LEU A 15 -53.79 30.59 17.53
N ALA A 16 -54.08 30.30 18.79
CA ALA A 16 -55.02 29.26 19.26
C ALA A 16 -56.34 29.97 19.70
N LEU A 17 -57.29 29.46 20.52
CA LEU A 17 -57.31 28.39 21.55
C LEU A 17 -58.79 28.16 21.97
N ALA A 18 -59.12 27.01 22.58
CA ALA A 18 -60.35 26.76 23.39
C ALA A 18 -61.71 26.80 22.62
N SER A 19 -62.85 26.27 23.08
CA SER A 19 -63.29 25.41 24.22
C SER A 19 -64.53 24.59 23.74
N VAL A 20 -65.29 23.76 24.48
CA VAL A 20 -65.52 23.49 25.93
C VAL A 20 -65.73 21.96 26.12
N ALA A 21 -65.74 21.48 27.37
CA ALA A 21 -66.04 20.08 27.73
C ALA A 21 -67.51 19.84 28.14
N GLN A 22 -67.94 18.57 28.17
CA GLN A 22 -69.06 18.11 29.00
C GLN A 22 -68.77 16.69 29.52
N ALA A 23 -69.19 16.41 30.75
CA ALA A 23 -68.90 15.16 31.46
C ALA A 23 -70.13 14.24 31.54
N GLN A 24 -69.92 12.94 31.74
CA GLN A 24 -70.95 12.00 32.17
C GLN A 24 -70.45 11.17 33.36
N THR A 25 -71.39 10.83 34.25
CA THR A 25 -71.14 10.22 35.56
C THR A 25 -71.28 8.70 35.55
N PRO A 26 -70.55 7.97 36.41
CA PRO A 26 -70.80 6.55 36.65
C PRO A 26 -72.06 6.33 37.51
N PRO A 27 -72.76 5.20 37.37
CA PRO A 27 -73.89 4.84 38.22
C PRO A 27 -73.44 4.33 39.60
N ALA A 28 -74.35 4.42 40.58
CA ALA A 28 -74.16 4.00 41.97
C ALA A 28 -75.05 2.75 42.28
N PRO A 29 -75.16 2.21 43.51
CA PRO A 29 -74.84 0.79 43.71
C PRO A 29 -76.00 -0.08 44.19
N ASN A 30 -75.87 -1.40 43.98
CA ASN A 30 -76.60 -2.41 44.75
C ASN A 30 -75.70 -2.95 45.86
N GLY A 31 -76.21 -3.00 47.09
CA GLY A 31 -75.50 -3.50 48.26
C GLY A 31 -76.18 -4.71 48.90
N ALA A 32 -75.38 -5.55 49.55
CA ALA A 32 -75.81 -6.53 50.55
C ALA A 32 -74.71 -6.61 51.62
N ALA A 33 -75.08 -6.67 52.90
CA ALA A 33 -74.13 -6.64 54.02
C ALA A 33 -74.52 -7.68 55.08
N SER A 34 -73.53 -8.45 55.58
CA SER A 34 -73.75 -9.43 56.63
C SER A 34 -72.48 -9.76 57.44
N ALA A 35 -72.34 -9.09 58.59
CA ALA A 35 -71.55 -9.47 59.79
C ALA A 35 -70.01 -9.67 59.67
N PRO A 36 -69.24 -9.50 60.79
CA PRO A 36 -67.78 -9.51 60.78
C PRO A 36 -67.13 -10.84 61.24
N GLY A 37 -65.89 -11.07 60.79
CA GLY A 37 -64.99 -12.14 61.27
C GLY A 37 -63.62 -11.59 61.66
N ALA A 38 -62.95 -12.22 62.63
CA ALA A 38 -61.77 -11.66 63.32
C ALA A 38 -60.49 -11.53 62.48
N ALA A 39 -59.58 -10.68 62.96
CA ALA A 39 -58.37 -10.25 62.26
C ALA A 39 -57.29 -11.33 62.06
N ALA A 40 -56.50 -11.16 60.99
CA ALA A 40 -55.18 -11.75 60.80
C ALA A 40 -54.19 -10.67 60.31
N SER A 41 -52.89 -10.86 60.58
CA SER A 41 -51.85 -9.84 60.37
C SER A 41 -51.57 -9.53 58.89
N ALA A 42 -51.45 -8.24 58.55
CA ALA A 42 -51.03 -7.80 57.22
C ALA A 42 -49.53 -8.05 56.97
N PRO A 43 -49.14 -8.58 55.78
CA PRO A 43 -47.75 -8.63 55.36
C PRO A 43 -47.25 -7.23 54.93
N ALA A 44 -45.92 -7.07 54.87
CA ALA A 44 -45.28 -5.84 54.40
C ALA A 44 -45.72 -5.47 52.96
N PRO A 45 -45.75 -4.17 52.60
CA PRO A 45 -46.21 -3.74 51.28
C PRO A 45 -45.37 -4.37 50.17
N ALA A 46 -46.03 -5.03 49.23
CA ALA A 46 -45.37 -5.61 48.07
C ALA A 46 -44.65 -4.51 47.29
N ARG A 47 -43.36 -4.73 47.02
CA ARG A 47 -42.56 -3.89 46.12
C ARG A 47 -43.33 -3.80 44.78
N PRO A 48 -43.55 -2.59 44.21
CA PRO A 48 -44.24 -2.48 42.93
C PRO A 48 -43.54 -3.35 41.88
N PRO A 49 -44.29 -4.00 40.97
CA PRO A 49 -43.69 -4.87 39.97
C PRO A 49 -42.64 -4.08 39.19
N ALA A 50 -41.42 -4.63 39.13
CA ALA A 50 -40.33 -3.98 38.41
C ALA A 50 -40.72 -3.86 36.94
N ASP A 51 -40.54 -2.67 36.37
CA ASP A 51 -40.70 -2.44 34.95
C ASP A 51 -39.79 -3.42 34.18
N PRO A 52 -40.33 -4.31 33.33
CA PRO A 52 -39.53 -5.31 32.63
C PRO A 52 -38.59 -4.69 31.58
N THR A 53 -38.69 -3.38 31.32
CA THR A 53 -37.77 -2.61 30.46
C THR A 53 -36.69 -1.87 31.26
N ALA A 54 -36.76 -1.83 32.59
CA ALA A 54 -35.73 -1.22 33.42
C ALA A 54 -34.45 -2.09 33.49
N PRO A 55 -33.25 -1.49 33.32
CA PRO A 55 -31.99 -2.22 33.44
C PRO A 55 -31.80 -2.87 34.82
N LYS A 56 -31.26 -4.09 34.84
CA LYS A 56 -31.05 -4.88 36.06
C LYS A 56 -30.00 -4.26 36.98
N PRO A 57 -30.05 -4.48 38.31
CA PRO A 57 -29.01 -4.00 39.22
C PRO A 57 -27.61 -4.49 38.80
N PHE A 58 -26.62 -3.60 38.84
CA PHE A 58 -25.22 -3.89 38.46
C PHE A 58 -24.72 -5.21 39.07
N ALA A 59 -24.87 -5.36 40.40
CA ALA A 59 -24.43 -6.54 41.16
C ALA A 59 -25.22 -7.84 40.84
N GLU A 60 -26.35 -7.78 40.13
CA GLU A 60 -27.04 -8.97 39.63
C GLU A 60 -26.35 -9.50 38.36
N ILE A 61 -25.94 -8.62 37.45
CA ILE A 61 -25.29 -8.96 36.17
C ILE A 61 -23.93 -9.61 36.42
N ILE A 62 -23.06 -8.97 37.20
CA ILE A 62 -21.70 -9.45 37.50
C ILE A 62 -21.66 -10.56 38.57
N LYS A 63 -22.79 -11.17 38.95
CA LYS A 63 -22.82 -12.15 40.05
C LYS A 63 -22.04 -13.42 39.70
N GLY A 64 -20.82 -13.51 40.23
CA GLY A 64 -19.87 -14.58 39.93
C GLY A 64 -19.07 -14.37 38.64
N ALA A 65 -18.97 -13.13 38.15
CA ALA A 65 -18.01 -12.73 37.12
C ALA A 65 -16.64 -12.42 37.75
N LYS A 66 -15.57 -12.62 36.97
CA LYS A 66 -14.22 -12.15 37.29
C LYS A 66 -14.02 -10.75 36.70
N GLU A 67 -13.55 -9.81 37.53
CA GLU A 67 -13.12 -8.47 37.12
C GLU A 67 -11.68 -8.50 36.56
N GLN A 68 -11.45 -7.75 35.49
CA GLN A 68 -10.14 -7.33 35.00
C GLN A 68 -10.11 -5.80 35.07
N PRO A 69 -9.42 -5.18 36.05
CA PRO A 69 -9.38 -3.74 36.19
C PRO A 69 -8.53 -3.08 35.10
N GLY A 70 -8.98 -1.94 34.59
CA GLY A 70 -8.26 -1.16 33.58
C GLY A 70 -9.05 0.08 33.13
N LEU A 71 -8.65 0.67 32.02
CA LEU A 71 -9.27 1.87 31.43
C LEU A 71 -10.80 1.74 31.30
N PHE A 72 -11.27 0.60 30.76
CA PHE A 72 -12.66 0.17 30.80
C PHE A 72 -12.70 -1.24 31.41
N PRO A 73 -13.02 -1.39 32.72
CA PRO A 73 -12.92 -2.68 33.41
C PRO A 73 -13.75 -3.77 32.73
N ILE A 74 -13.15 -4.93 32.52
CA ILE A 74 -13.77 -6.04 31.79
C ILE A 74 -14.25 -7.08 32.80
N TRP A 75 -15.52 -7.46 32.71
CA TRP A 75 -16.15 -8.49 33.54
C TRP A 75 -16.43 -9.73 32.69
N ARG A 76 -15.80 -10.87 32.98
CA ARG A 76 -16.06 -12.14 32.28
C ARG A 76 -16.72 -13.17 33.21
N LYS A 77 -17.77 -13.81 32.72
CA LYS A 77 -18.40 -14.98 33.34
C LYS A 77 -18.82 -15.96 32.26
N ASP A 78 -18.25 -17.16 32.29
CA ASP A 78 -18.44 -18.16 31.24
C ASP A 78 -18.12 -17.49 29.87
N GLU A 79 -19.00 -17.62 28.87
CA GLU A 79 -18.86 -16.92 27.58
C GLU A 79 -19.35 -15.47 27.56
N LYS A 80 -19.89 -14.96 28.68
CA LYS A 80 -20.37 -13.57 28.75
C LYS A 80 -19.26 -12.62 29.15
N VAL A 81 -19.09 -11.57 28.35
CA VAL A 81 -18.14 -10.49 28.59
C VAL A 81 -18.88 -9.17 28.60
N TRP A 82 -18.71 -8.40 29.67
CA TRP A 82 -19.20 -7.02 29.77
C TRP A 82 -18.04 -6.05 29.88
N ILE A 83 -18.16 -4.91 29.21
CA ILE A 83 -17.27 -3.76 29.39
C ILE A 83 -17.99 -2.81 30.36
N GLU A 84 -17.31 -2.39 31.42
CA GLU A 84 -17.76 -1.33 32.31
C GLU A 84 -17.31 0.02 31.78
N ILE A 85 -18.26 0.95 31.65
CA ILE A 85 -18.00 2.33 31.26
C ILE A 85 -18.11 3.22 32.51
N PRO A 86 -17.00 3.77 33.02
CA PRO A 86 -17.02 4.75 34.12
C PRO A 86 -17.86 5.98 33.75
N LYS A 87 -18.50 6.62 34.74
CA LYS A 87 -19.33 7.82 34.50
C LYS A 87 -18.53 8.94 33.83
N GLU A 88 -17.28 9.08 34.26
CA GLU A 88 -16.29 10.04 33.81
C GLU A 88 -15.65 9.71 32.46
N ALA A 89 -15.99 8.57 31.83
CA ALA A 89 -15.54 8.21 30.48
C ALA A 89 -16.51 8.66 29.37
N PHE A 90 -17.76 8.98 29.71
CA PHE A 90 -18.74 9.44 28.71
C PHE A 90 -18.38 10.81 28.14
N ASN A 91 -18.37 10.91 26.81
CA ASN A 91 -17.95 12.07 26.03
C ASN A 91 -16.50 12.50 26.30
N LYS A 92 -15.61 11.52 26.56
CA LYS A 92 -14.16 11.69 26.51
C LYS A 92 -13.57 10.88 25.35
N PRO A 93 -12.72 11.50 24.51
CA PRO A 93 -12.01 10.78 23.46
C PRO A 93 -10.97 9.79 24.01
N PHE A 94 -10.84 8.67 23.32
CA PHE A 94 -9.78 7.65 23.43
C PHE A 94 -9.41 7.19 22.01
N LEU A 95 -8.32 6.43 21.85
CA LEU A 95 -8.02 5.78 20.58
C LEU A 95 -8.73 4.42 20.52
N PHE A 96 -9.46 4.14 19.45
CA PHE A 96 -10.03 2.84 19.15
C PHE A 96 -9.35 2.26 17.91
N SER A 97 -8.77 1.07 18.02
CA SER A 97 -7.93 0.44 16.98
C SER A 97 -8.29 -1.04 16.81
N VAL A 98 -8.07 -1.57 15.60
CA VAL A 98 -8.42 -2.96 15.23
C VAL A 98 -7.26 -3.67 14.55
N ASN A 99 -6.81 -4.78 15.12
CA ASN A 99 -5.75 -5.65 14.59
C ASN A 99 -6.29 -7.08 14.31
N VAL A 100 -5.61 -7.88 13.47
CA VAL A 100 -6.10 -9.19 12.99
C VAL A 100 -5.26 -10.35 13.51
N ALA A 101 -5.66 -10.98 14.63
CA ALA A 101 -4.95 -12.12 15.21
C ALA A 101 -5.07 -13.40 14.37
N ASN A 102 -6.17 -13.60 13.64
CA ASN A 102 -6.36 -14.78 12.79
C ASN A 102 -7.21 -14.47 11.55
N ALA A 103 -6.88 -15.12 10.43
CA ALA A 103 -7.51 -14.93 9.12
C ALA A 103 -7.33 -16.18 8.25
N VAL A 104 -7.93 -16.19 7.05
CA VAL A 104 -7.85 -17.29 6.07
C VAL A 104 -6.45 -17.51 5.49
N GLY A 105 -5.58 -16.50 5.49
CA GLY A 105 -4.20 -16.64 5.01
C GLY A 105 -4.02 -16.49 3.50
N GLU A 106 -4.97 -15.88 2.79
CA GLU A 106 -4.86 -15.65 1.34
C GLU A 106 -5.46 -14.29 0.91
N ARG A 107 -5.11 -13.80 -0.29
CA ARG A 107 -5.73 -12.63 -0.97
C ARG A 107 -5.83 -11.34 -0.16
N GLY A 108 -4.79 -11.03 0.61
CA GLY A 108 -4.77 -9.82 1.45
C GLY A 108 -5.43 -9.99 2.82
N LEU A 109 -6.02 -11.16 3.12
CA LEU A 109 -6.71 -11.50 4.36
C LEU A 109 -5.79 -12.35 5.25
N TYR A 110 -4.81 -11.69 5.88
CA TYR A 110 -3.72 -12.33 6.62
C TYR A 110 -3.80 -12.04 8.13
N ALA A 111 -3.14 -12.89 8.93
CA ALA A 111 -2.92 -12.62 10.34
C ALA A 111 -1.87 -11.49 10.53
N SER A 112 -1.75 -11.00 11.76
CA SER A 112 -0.82 -9.94 12.20
C SER A 112 -1.02 -8.55 11.59
N GLN A 113 -2.01 -8.36 10.71
CA GLN A 113 -2.32 -7.08 10.08
C GLN A 113 -2.86 -6.06 11.10
N MET A 114 -2.31 -4.84 11.09
CA MET A 114 -2.90 -3.66 11.70
C MET A 114 -3.89 -3.04 10.71
N LEU A 115 -5.18 -2.87 11.06
CA LEU A 115 -6.18 -2.38 10.11
C LEU A 115 -6.28 -0.86 10.08
N GLY A 116 -6.32 -0.25 11.26
CA GLY A 116 -6.42 1.20 11.43
C GLY A 116 -7.16 1.60 12.71
N ASP A 117 -7.18 2.91 12.92
CA ASP A 117 -7.66 3.58 14.12
C ASP A 117 -8.70 4.67 13.82
N GLU A 118 -9.51 4.98 14.83
CA GLU A 118 -10.24 6.25 14.92
C GLU A 118 -10.17 6.81 16.34
N LEU A 119 -10.17 8.15 16.42
CA LEU A 119 -10.41 8.87 17.66
C LEU A 119 -11.89 8.69 18.05
N ALA A 120 -12.16 7.92 19.09
CA ALA A 120 -13.52 7.50 19.45
C ALA A 120 -13.93 7.93 20.86
N GLU A 121 -15.24 7.98 21.13
CA GLU A 121 -15.79 8.23 22.46
C GLU A 121 -17.05 7.40 22.75
N TRP A 122 -17.34 7.20 24.04
CA TRP A 122 -18.60 6.63 24.51
C TRP A 122 -19.65 7.73 24.70
N ARG A 123 -20.82 7.61 24.08
CA ARG A 123 -21.99 8.47 24.37
C ARG A 123 -23.11 7.66 25.00
N ARG A 124 -23.81 8.24 25.99
CA ARG A 124 -25.00 7.62 26.62
C ARG A 124 -26.25 8.41 26.24
N ILE A 125 -27.24 7.71 25.69
CA ILE A 125 -28.57 8.25 25.36
C ILE A 125 -29.59 7.40 26.11
N GLY A 126 -29.96 7.85 27.31
CA GLY A 126 -30.84 7.10 28.23
C GLY A 126 -30.26 5.73 28.60
N ASN A 127 -30.96 4.67 28.19
CA ASN A 127 -30.58 3.26 28.41
C ASN A 127 -29.79 2.67 27.23
N HIS A 128 -29.21 3.50 26.36
CA HIS A 128 -28.39 3.08 25.23
C HIS A 128 -27.00 3.73 25.29
N VAL A 129 -25.96 2.99 24.90
CA VAL A 129 -24.58 3.46 24.79
C VAL A 129 -24.11 3.30 23.35
N GLN A 130 -23.43 4.31 22.83
CA GLN A 130 -22.89 4.36 21.48
C GLN A 130 -21.37 4.51 21.52
N LEU A 131 -20.68 3.80 20.63
CA LEU A 131 -19.29 4.04 20.28
C LEU A 131 -19.26 4.93 19.03
N ILE A 132 -18.70 6.13 19.15
CA ILE A 132 -18.72 7.17 18.12
C ILE A 132 -17.29 7.50 17.68
N ALA A 133 -16.99 7.40 16.38
CA ALA A 133 -15.77 7.94 15.79
C ALA A 133 -15.94 9.45 15.53
N LEU A 134 -14.98 10.25 16.00
CA LEU A 134 -14.99 11.71 15.90
C LEU A 134 -14.40 12.18 14.57
N ASN A 135 -14.94 13.27 14.04
CA ASN A 135 -14.43 13.84 12.78
C ASN A 135 -13.15 14.64 13.03
N THR A 136 -11.99 14.04 12.75
CA THR A 136 -10.68 14.68 12.95
C THR A 136 -10.16 15.44 11.73
N LYS A 137 -10.91 15.47 10.61
CA LYS A 137 -10.48 16.05 9.33
C LYS A 137 -10.81 17.54 9.17
N PHE A 138 -11.72 18.07 9.99
CA PHE A 138 -12.15 19.47 10.00
C PHE A 138 -12.18 19.97 11.44
N ARG A 139 -11.50 21.09 11.75
CA ARG A 139 -11.27 21.56 13.13
C ARG A 139 -11.38 23.08 13.22
N THR A 140 -11.43 23.58 14.44
CA THR A 140 -11.29 25.00 14.78
C THR A 140 -10.96 25.13 16.26
N ASP A 141 -9.97 25.96 16.58
CA ASP A 141 -9.69 26.39 17.96
C ASP A 141 -10.44 27.68 18.33
N ASN A 142 -11.13 28.30 17.37
CA ASN A 142 -11.94 29.50 17.57
C ASN A 142 -13.32 29.12 18.15
N PRO A 143 -13.66 29.55 19.39
CA PRO A 143 -14.92 29.18 20.02
C PRO A 143 -16.18 29.61 19.25
N SER A 144 -16.08 30.64 18.40
CA SER A 144 -17.21 31.16 17.63
C SER A 144 -17.59 30.29 16.42
N SER A 145 -16.63 29.62 15.78
CA SER A 145 -16.91 28.73 14.64
C SER A 145 -17.13 27.27 15.04
N LYS A 146 -16.82 26.87 16.28
CA LYS A 146 -16.96 25.49 16.78
C LYS A 146 -18.34 24.87 16.50
N LEU A 147 -19.42 25.55 16.85
CA LEU A 147 -20.79 25.05 16.61
C LEU A 147 -21.10 24.87 15.11
N ALA A 148 -20.57 25.73 14.24
CA ALA A 148 -20.77 25.60 12.79
C ALA A 148 -20.02 24.37 12.23
N ILE A 149 -18.84 24.04 12.77
CA ILE A 149 -18.09 22.82 12.43
C ILE A 149 -18.81 21.57 12.93
N GLU A 150 -19.32 21.57 14.17
CA GLU A 150 -20.13 20.48 14.72
C GLU A 150 -21.44 20.24 13.94
N GLN A 151 -22.04 21.30 13.38
CA GLN A 151 -23.23 21.21 12.54
C GLN A 151 -22.94 20.79 11.09
N ALA A 152 -21.77 21.15 10.54
CA ALA A 152 -21.40 20.86 9.15
C ALA A 152 -20.75 19.47 8.97
N PHE A 153 -20.03 18.96 9.98
CA PHE A 153 -19.17 17.78 9.85
C PHE A 153 -19.51 16.71 10.89
N SER A 154 -20.47 15.85 10.54
CA SER A 154 -20.93 14.76 11.41
C SER A 154 -19.77 13.84 11.85
N PRO A 155 -19.80 13.34 13.11
CA PRO A 155 -19.09 12.13 13.52
C PRO A 155 -19.80 10.87 12.95
N SER A 156 -19.20 9.70 13.14
CA SER A 156 -19.73 8.40 12.65
C SER A 156 -20.05 7.45 13.81
N LEU A 157 -21.19 6.75 13.72
CA LEU A 157 -21.54 5.68 14.66
C LEU A 157 -20.78 4.39 14.28
N ILE A 158 -19.89 3.90 15.16
CA ILE A 158 -19.26 2.58 15.01
C ILE A 158 -20.25 1.47 15.40
N GLY A 159 -20.98 1.68 16.51
CA GLY A 159 -22.03 0.77 16.96
C GLY A 159 -22.76 1.28 18.20
N GLY A 160 -23.91 0.69 18.49
CA GLY A 160 -24.74 1.04 19.65
C GLY A 160 -25.36 -0.19 20.29
N VAL A 161 -25.41 -0.19 21.63
CA VAL A 161 -25.92 -1.30 22.46
C VAL A 161 -26.75 -0.77 23.63
N PRO A 162 -27.79 -1.49 24.08
CA PRO A 162 -28.46 -1.17 25.34
C PRO A 162 -27.50 -1.36 26.53
N VAL A 163 -27.72 -0.61 27.61
CA VAL A 163 -27.03 -0.87 28.88
C VAL A 163 -27.47 -2.24 29.43
N ALA A 164 -26.51 -3.07 29.82
CA ALA A 164 -26.77 -4.36 30.44
C ALA A 164 -27.21 -4.22 31.91
N SER A 165 -26.85 -3.10 32.56
CA SER A 165 -27.18 -2.81 33.95
C SER A 165 -27.70 -1.38 34.17
N ALA A 166 -28.38 -1.19 35.30
CA ALA A 166 -28.50 0.11 35.93
C ALA A 166 -27.14 0.59 36.44
N ASP A 167 -27.05 1.89 36.69
CA ASP A 167 -25.87 2.57 37.25
C ASP A 167 -25.38 1.89 38.54
N HIS A 168 -24.07 1.66 38.66
CA HIS A 168 -23.44 1.18 39.88
C HIS A 168 -23.79 2.12 41.05
N PRO A 169 -24.22 1.61 42.23
CA PRO A 169 -24.71 2.44 43.34
C PRO A 169 -23.77 3.59 43.72
N ASP A 170 -22.47 3.33 43.85
CA ASP A 170 -21.48 4.35 44.23
C ASP A 170 -20.88 5.05 43.00
N ARG A 171 -20.07 4.35 42.19
CA ARG A 171 -19.26 4.90 41.09
C ARG A 171 -20.04 5.32 39.83
N LYS A 172 -21.36 5.04 39.75
CA LYS A 172 -22.27 5.44 38.66
C LYS A 172 -21.87 4.98 37.24
N SER A 173 -20.99 3.99 37.14
CA SER A 173 -20.66 3.31 35.90
C SER A 173 -21.83 2.43 35.42
N VAL A 174 -21.79 2.00 34.16
CA VAL A 174 -22.74 1.04 33.59
C VAL A 174 -22.03 -0.06 32.82
N LEU A 175 -22.64 -1.23 32.74
CA LEU A 175 -22.16 -2.34 31.93
C LEU A 175 -22.78 -2.30 30.53
N ILE A 176 -21.99 -2.64 29.52
CA ILE A 176 -22.46 -3.02 28.18
C ILE A 176 -22.02 -4.45 27.88
N ASP A 177 -22.85 -5.21 27.16
CA ASP A 177 -22.47 -6.56 26.70
C ASP A 177 -21.58 -6.45 25.46
N ALA A 178 -20.32 -6.90 25.59
CA ALA A 178 -19.31 -6.77 24.54
C ALA A 178 -19.72 -7.50 23.25
N SER A 179 -20.40 -8.64 23.39
CA SER A 179 -20.82 -9.52 22.31
C SER A 179 -21.77 -8.83 21.33
N ASN A 180 -22.66 -7.96 21.85
CA ASN A 180 -23.62 -7.21 21.04
C ASN A 180 -22.97 -6.15 20.13
N LEU A 181 -21.77 -5.67 20.52
CA LEU A 181 -21.01 -4.65 19.81
C LEU A 181 -19.94 -5.28 18.89
N LEU A 182 -19.05 -6.08 19.46
CA LEU A 182 -17.77 -6.49 18.83
C LEU A 182 -17.88 -7.71 17.91
N LEU A 183 -18.98 -8.47 17.99
CA LEU A 183 -19.33 -9.54 17.04
C LEU A 183 -20.12 -9.00 15.81
N GLY A 184 -19.89 -7.74 15.45
CA GLY A 184 -20.38 -7.13 14.20
C GLY A 184 -19.23 -6.89 13.23
N ASP A 185 -19.55 -6.49 11.99
CA ASP A 185 -18.54 -6.17 10.97
C ASP A 185 -17.93 -4.77 11.13
N ILE A 186 -17.51 -4.42 12.34
CA ILE A 186 -16.71 -3.21 12.61
C ILE A 186 -15.45 -3.15 11.72
N PRO A 187 -14.74 -4.27 11.42
CA PRO A 187 -13.58 -4.28 10.53
C PRO A 187 -13.90 -4.09 9.03
N GLY A 188 -15.18 -4.13 8.63
CA GLY A 188 -15.60 -4.06 7.22
C GLY A 188 -15.19 -5.27 6.37
N TYR A 189 -14.95 -6.44 7.00
CA TYR A 189 -14.47 -7.64 6.36
C TYR A 189 -15.47 -8.27 5.39
N SER A 190 -16.79 -8.04 5.52
CA SER A 190 -17.77 -8.45 4.49
C SER A 190 -17.43 -7.80 3.13
N THR A 191 -17.04 -6.52 3.14
CA THR A 191 -16.62 -5.79 1.94
C THR A 191 -15.30 -6.33 1.38
N ARG A 192 -14.33 -6.66 2.25
CA ARG A 192 -13.04 -7.24 1.83
C ARG A 192 -13.22 -8.63 1.23
N LEU A 193 -14.09 -9.45 1.81
CA LEU A 193 -14.46 -10.78 1.32
C LEU A 193 -15.22 -10.71 -0.02
N GLU A 194 -16.15 -9.77 -0.16
CA GLU A 194 -16.83 -9.51 -1.43
C GLU A 194 -15.83 -9.05 -2.51
N PHE A 195 -14.84 -8.23 -2.17
CA PHE A 195 -13.78 -7.89 -3.12
C PHE A 195 -12.96 -9.12 -3.53
N ALA A 196 -12.41 -9.85 -2.55
CA ALA A 196 -11.44 -10.94 -2.75
C ALA A 196 -12.05 -12.18 -3.46
N TYR A 197 -13.35 -12.41 -3.29
CA TYR A 197 -14.03 -13.63 -3.78
C TYR A 197 -15.25 -13.37 -4.67
N ARG A 198 -15.79 -12.14 -4.72
CA ARG A 198 -17.09 -11.82 -5.36
C ARG A 198 -18.24 -12.68 -4.83
N LEU A 199 -18.16 -13.03 -3.55
CA LEU A 199 -19.15 -13.82 -2.81
C LEU A 199 -19.69 -13.01 -1.61
N PRO A 200 -21.01 -13.05 -1.33
CA PRO A 200 -21.61 -12.37 -0.19
C PRO A 200 -21.40 -13.18 1.09
N PHE A 201 -20.26 -12.99 1.74
CA PHE A 201 -20.02 -13.46 3.10
C PHE A 201 -20.57 -12.44 4.11
N ALA A 202 -21.14 -12.92 5.21
CA ALA A 202 -21.64 -12.09 6.30
C ALA A 202 -21.25 -12.67 7.68
N PRO A 203 -21.14 -11.84 8.74
CA PRO A 203 -20.87 -12.31 10.09
C PRO A 203 -22.03 -13.15 10.65
N ASP A 204 -21.70 -14.32 11.16
CA ASP A 204 -22.63 -15.20 11.87
C ASP A 204 -22.41 -15.12 13.37
N ARG A 205 -23.19 -14.25 14.02
CA ARG A 205 -23.20 -14.05 15.47
C ARG A 205 -23.55 -15.29 16.28
N GLY A 206 -24.21 -16.29 15.69
CA GLY A 206 -24.57 -17.54 16.38
C GLY A 206 -23.36 -18.44 16.65
N ASN A 207 -22.32 -18.33 15.83
CA ASN A 207 -21.07 -19.08 15.94
C ASN A 207 -19.84 -18.17 16.20
N SER A 208 -20.07 -16.97 16.75
CA SER A 208 -19.01 -15.99 17.08
C SER A 208 -18.94 -15.74 18.59
N PHE A 209 -17.75 -15.46 19.13
CA PHE A 209 -17.54 -15.31 20.58
C PHE A 209 -16.35 -14.41 20.94
N ILE A 210 -16.25 -13.99 22.21
CA ILE A 210 -15.08 -13.28 22.73
C ILE A 210 -14.04 -14.31 23.21
N GLU A 211 -12.95 -14.40 22.47
CA GLU A 211 -11.86 -15.36 22.65
C GLU A 211 -11.03 -14.99 23.89
N ALA A 212 -10.40 -13.82 23.88
CA ALA A 212 -9.53 -13.33 24.96
C ALA A 212 -9.88 -11.89 25.40
N THR A 213 -9.53 -11.54 26.64
CA THR A 213 -9.67 -10.18 27.17
C THR A 213 -8.48 -9.81 28.06
N ARG A 214 -7.98 -8.58 27.92
CA ARG A 214 -6.88 -7.98 28.71
C ARG A 214 -7.28 -6.56 29.09
N ALA A 215 -6.97 -6.13 30.30
CA ALA A 215 -7.19 -4.75 30.73
C ALA A 215 -6.05 -4.29 31.65
N ASP A 216 -5.59 -3.06 31.44
CA ASP A 216 -4.68 -2.32 32.30
C ASP A 216 -5.05 -0.81 32.30
N ALA A 217 -4.28 0.02 33.00
CA ALA A 217 -4.58 1.44 33.16
C ALA A 217 -4.48 2.28 31.85
N GLN A 218 -3.76 1.81 30.83
CA GLN A 218 -3.60 2.50 29.55
C GLN A 218 -4.48 1.89 28.45
N VAL A 219 -4.74 0.59 28.46
CA VAL A 219 -5.50 -0.09 27.41
C VAL A 219 -6.49 -1.12 27.95
N SER A 220 -7.59 -1.31 27.23
CA SER A 220 -8.50 -2.43 27.43
C SER A 220 -8.76 -3.08 26.07
N THR A 221 -8.54 -4.40 25.98
CA THR A 221 -8.41 -5.13 24.73
C THR A 221 -9.28 -6.39 24.75
N LEU A 222 -10.04 -6.60 23.67
CA LEU A 222 -10.94 -7.74 23.51
C LEU A 222 -10.72 -8.40 22.14
N THR A 223 -10.33 -9.68 22.14
CA THR A 223 -10.19 -10.49 20.93
C THR A 223 -11.51 -11.18 20.64
N SER A 224 -12.13 -10.84 19.51
CA SER A 224 -13.40 -11.40 19.05
C SER A 224 -13.16 -12.39 17.92
N ARG A 225 -13.53 -13.65 18.10
CA ARG A 225 -13.51 -14.67 17.05
C ARG A 225 -14.86 -14.67 16.33
N VAL A 226 -14.87 -14.22 15.08
CA VAL A 226 -16.06 -14.01 14.27
C VAL A 226 -16.12 -15.03 13.14
N HIS A 227 -17.22 -15.79 13.09
CA HIS A 227 -17.54 -16.68 11.96
C HIS A 227 -18.09 -15.85 10.80
N PHE A 228 -17.58 -16.07 9.58
CA PHE A 228 -18.15 -15.54 8.34
C PHE A 228 -18.62 -16.69 7.47
N ALA A 229 -19.84 -16.57 6.95
CA ALA A 229 -20.47 -17.62 6.15
C ALA A 229 -21.15 -17.06 4.90
N THR A 230 -21.26 -17.90 3.87
CA THR A 230 -22.13 -17.65 2.71
C THR A 230 -22.96 -18.91 2.39
N PRO A 231 -24.28 -18.79 2.10
CA PRO A 231 -25.16 -19.97 2.05
C PRO A 231 -24.89 -20.90 0.86
N ARG A 232 -24.29 -20.38 -0.22
CA ARG A 232 -23.89 -21.15 -1.40
C ARG A 232 -22.80 -20.45 -2.19
N ILE A 233 -22.03 -21.22 -2.94
CA ILE A 233 -21.16 -20.73 -4.01
C ILE A 233 -21.91 -20.88 -5.34
N PRO A 234 -21.91 -19.88 -6.24
CA PRO A 234 -22.48 -20.04 -7.59
C PRO A 234 -21.72 -21.11 -8.39
N ALA A 235 -22.45 -21.89 -9.20
CA ALA A 235 -21.80 -22.76 -10.17
C ALA A 235 -21.06 -21.91 -11.23
N PRO A 236 -19.88 -22.34 -11.72
CA PRO A 236 -19.19 -21.66 -12.81
C PRO A 236 -20.08 -21.50 -14.06
N PRO A 237 -19.94 -20.39 -14.82
CA PRO A 237 -20.71 -20.21 -16.05
C PRO A 237 -20.34 -21.28 -17.09
N LEU A 238 -21.34 -21.80 -17.81
CA LEU A 238 -21.16 -22.83 -18.85
C LEU A 238 -20.37 -22.35 -20.08
N VAL A 239 -20.06 -21.05 -20.15
CA VAL A 239 -19.22 -20.43 -21.19
C VAL A 239 -18.13 -19.59 -20.50
N PRO A 240 -16.88 -19.59 -21.00
CA PRO A 240 -15.84 -18.69 -20.50
C PRO A 240 -16.27 -17.23 -20.67
N VAL A 241 -16.22 -16.46 -19.58
CA VAL A 241 -16.49 -15.02 -19.61
C VAL A 241 -15.24 -14.23 -20.03
N PRO A 242 -15.37 -13.07 -20.72
CA PRO A 242 -14.21 -12.29 -21.18
C PRO A 242 -13.36 -11.66 -20.07
N VAL A 243 -13.86 -11.65 -18.83
CA VAL A 243 -13.18 -11.12 -17.64
C VAL A 243 -13.05 -12.27 -16.64
N PRO A 244 -11.84 -12.58 -16.13
CA PRO A 244 -11.66 -13.61 -15.11
C PRO A 244 -12.54 -13.37 -13.88
N VAL A 245 -13.18 -14.42 -13.37
CA VAL A 245 -13.92 -14.39 -12.11
C VAL A 245 -13.00 -14.90 -11.00
N PRO A 246 -12.83 -14.19 -9.88
CA PRO A 246 -12.11 -14.73 -8.73
C PRO A 246 -12.71 -16.06 -8.28
N THR A 247 -11.88 -17.07 -8.05
CA THR A 247 -12.34 -18.35 -7.50
C THR A 247 -12.78 -18.18 -6.04
N PRO A 248 -13.56 -19.10 -5.46
CA PRO A 248 -13.82 -19.14 -4.02
C PRO A 248 -12.52 -19.29 -3.21
N PRO A 249 -12.56 -19.14 -1.87
CA PRO A 249 -11.41 -19.39 -1.00
C PRO A 249 -10.76 -20.77 -1.24
N GLN A 250 -9.43 -20.88 -1.15
CA GLN A 250 -8.72 -22.16 -1.38
C GLN A 250 -8.02 -22.69 -0.11
N ALA A 251 -7.57 -21.82 0.79
CA ALA A 251 -6.94 -22.17 2.06
C ALA A 251 -7.92 -22.76 3.12
N THR A 252 -9.22 -22.78 2.84
CA THR A 252 -10.27 -23.22 3.78
C THR A 252 -10.85 -24.61 3.39
N PRO A 253 -11.00 -25.57 4.31
CA PRO A 253 -11.57 -26.89 4.02
C PRO A 253 -13.01 -26.89 3.48
N ASP A 254 -13.82 -25.88 3.82
CA ASP A 254 -15.09 -25.58 3.14
C ASP A 254 -15.10 -24.10 2.74
N PRO A 255 -15.06 -23.76 1.44
CA PRO A 255 -15.00 -22.37 0.96
C PRO A 255 -16.25 -21.52 1.27
N ARG A 256 -17.23 -22.05 2.01
CA ARG A 256 -18.43 -21.33 2.47
C ARG A 256 -18.32 -20.82 3.91
N SER A 257 -17.33 -21.25 4.69
CA SER A 257 -17.23 -21.04 6.14
C SER A 257 -15.79 -20.73 6.55
N MET A 258 -15.59 -19.68 7.35
CA MET A 258 -14.28 -19.23 7.79
C MET A 258 -14.37 -18.44 9.10
N PHE A 259 -13.26 -18.36 9.84
CA PHE A 259 -13.14 -17.56 11.06
C PHE A 259 -12.08 -16.48 10.91
N PHE A 260 -12.34 -15.33 11.52
CA PHE A 260 -11.34 -14.27 11.75
C PHE A 260 -11.31 -13.93 13.24
N SER A 261 -10.12 -13.66 13.80
CA SER A 261 -10.00 -13.11 15.16
C SER A 261 -9.56 -11.66 15.08
N PHE A 262 -10.40 -10.74 15.55
CA PHE A 262 -10.13 -9.30 15.59
C PHE A 262 -9.81 -8.84 17.01
N VAL A 263 -8.69 -8.16 17.17
CA VAL A 263 -8.23 -7.58 18.44
C VAL A 263 -8.66 -6.12 18.47
N TYR A 264 -9.70 -5.82 19.26
CA TYR A 264 -10.17 -4.46 19.47
C TYR A 264 -9.46 -3.87 20.69
N SER A 265 -8.70 -2.79 20.50
CA SER A 265 -7.99 -2.11 21.59
C SER A 265 -8.52 -0.70 21.82
N PHE A 266 -8.94 -0.44 23.06
CA PHE A 266 -9.40 0.85 23.57
C PHE A 266 -8.26 1.48 24.39
N ARG A 267 -7.57 2.49 23.87
CA ARG A 267 -6.36 3.06 24.48
C ARG A 267 -6.54 4.51 24.95
N ALA A 268 -6.06 4.80 26.16
CA ALA A 268 -5.98 6.14 26.71
C ALA A 268 -5.03 7.03 25.88
N LEU A 269 -5.51 8.20 25.50
CA LEU A 269 -4.68 9.22 24.85
C LEU A 269 -3.74 9.87 25.89
N PRO A 270 -2.54 10.35 25.50
CA PRO A 270 -1.68 11.12 26.39
C PRO A 270 -2.42 12.34 26.97
N GLU A 271 -2.35 12.51 28.29
CA GLU A 271 -2.96 13.66 29.00
C GLU A 271 -2.36 14.99 28.53
N GLN A 272 -1.03 15.02 28.38
CA GLN A 272 -0.28 16.13 27.78
C GLN A 272 -0.02 15.80 26.30
N PRO A 273 -0.61 16.52 25.33
CA PRO A 273 -0.35 16.31 23.91
C PRO A 273 1.14 16.54 23.59
N ALA A 274 1.73 15.73 22.70
CA ALA A 274 3.09 15.99 22.21
C ALA A 274 3.17 17.29 21.39
N ALA A 275 4.37 17.87 21.32
CA ALA A 275 4.65 18.99 20.43
C ALA A 275 4.45 18.59 18.96
N VAL A 276 3.57 19.31 18.26
CA VAL A 276 3.34 19.18 16.81
C VAL A 276 4.63 19.48 16.05
N ARG A 277 4.88 18.73 14.97
CA ARG A 277 5.95 19.01 14.01
C ARG A 277 5.34 19.12 12.62
N HIS A 278 5.40 20.30 12.02
CA HIS A 278 4.80 20.51 10.70
C HIS A 278 5.53 19.72 9.61
N ALA A 279 4.80 19.33 8.56
CA ALA A 279 5.38 18.68 7.39
C ALA A 279 5.93 19.70 6.39
N ASP A 280 7.07 19.40 5.77
CA ASP A 280 7.61 20.14 4.63
C ASP A 280 7.69 19.19 3.42
N PRO A 281 7.14 19.56 2.24
CA PRO A 281 7.07 18.65 1.09
C PRO A 281 8.45 18.26 0.51
N ARG A 282 9.54 18.92 0.93
CA ARG A 282 10.92 18.63 0.48
C ARG A 282 11.50 17.32 1.02
N LEU A 283 10.94 16.76 2.08
CA LEU A 283 11.34 15.48 2.67
C LEU A 283 10.13 14.61 3.01
N GLY A 284 10.38 13.31 3.16
CA GLY A 284 9.36 12.28 3.07
C GLY A 284 8.89 11.79 4.41
N HIS A 285 7.84 12.42 4.93
CA HIS A 285 7.15 11.97 6.12
C HIS A 285 5.68 11.62 5.85
N PHE A 286 5.19 10.57 6.51
CA PHE A 286 3.76 10.35 6.71
C PHE A 286 3.19 11.47 7.59
N MET A 287 1.88 11.74 7.48
CA MET A 287 1.30 12.94 8.06
C MET A 287 -0.16 12.78 8.49
N GLU A 288 -0.49 13.33 9.66
CA GLU A 288 -1.88 13.64 10.02
C GLU A 288 -2.24 15.02 9.47
N SER A 289 -3.44 15.14 8.90
CA SER A 289 -3.84 16.30 8.09
C SER A 289 -5.30 16.68 8.31
N TYR A 290 -5.55 17.97 8.49
CA TYR A 290 -6.90 18.52 8.69
C TYR A 290 -7.08 19.88 7.99
N SER A 291 -8.32 20.35 7.87
CA SER A 291 -8.61 21.76 7.59
C SER A 291 -8.95 22.50 8.89
N ASP A 292 -8.24 23.59 9.15
CA ASP A 292 -8.56 24.56 10.19
C ASP A 292 -9.53 25.63 9.65
N PHE A 293 -10.66 25.80 10.31
CA PHE A 293 -11.67 26.82 10.03
C PHE A 293 -11.85 27.80 11.20
N GLY A 294 -10.79 28.01 12.00
CA GLY A 294 -10.76 29.02 13.06
C GLY A 294 -10.46 30.45 12.58
N ASP A 295 -9.89 30.59 11.38
CA ASP A 295 -9.39 31.85 10.81
C ASP A 295 -9.66 31.86 9.29
N ASP A 296 -10.47 32.81 8.82
CA ASP A 296 -10.87 32.96 7.41
C ASP A 296 -9.90 33.80 6.57
N LEU A 297 -8.86 34.38 7.19
CA LEU A 297 -7.77 35.07 6.49
C LEU A 297 -6.69 34.10 5.98
N LYS A 298 -6.70 32.83 6.45
CA LYS A 298 -5.78 31.77 5.98
C LYS A 298 -6.12 31.34 4.55
N ALA A 299 -5.36 31.85 3.59
CA ALA A 299 -5.49 31.51 2.16
C ALA A 299 -5.41 29.99 1.85
N ASN A 300 -4.82 29.19 2.74
CA ASN A 300 -4.95 27.73 2.75
C ASN A 300 -5.26 27.26 4.18
N PRO A 301 -6.44 26.66 4.45
CA PRO A 301 -6.78 26.11 5.76
C PRO A 301 -6.14 24.75 6.06
N ARG A 302 -5.43 24.11 5.12
CA ARG A 302 -4.82 22.80 5.34
C ARG A 302 -3.63 22.88 6.29
N VAL A 303 -3.71 22.13 7.37
CA VAL A 303 -2.60 21.89 8.31
C VAL A 303 -2.11 20.46 8.11
N HIS A 304 -0.78 20.31 8.01
CA HIS A 304 -0.09 19.03 7.89
C HIS A 304 0.91 18.89 9.05
N MET A 305 0.84 17.78 9.76
CA MET A 305 1.68 17.43 10.90
C MET A 305 2.34 16.08 10.61
N ILE A 306 3.65 15.92 10.77
CA ILE A 306 4.30 14.63 10.50
C ILE A 306 3.90 13.60 11.56
N ALA A 307 3.85 12.33 11.15
CA ALA A 307 3.83 11.21 12.08
C ALA A 307 5.22 11.09 12.74
N ARG A 308 5.30 11.16 14.08
CA ARG A 308 6.55 10.90 14.81
C ARG A 308 6.31 10.41 16.24
N TRP A 309 7.23 9.62 16.78
CA TRP A 309 7.25 9.28 18.21
C TRP A 309 7.58 10.50 19.08
N ARG A 310 7.06 10.53 20.31
CA ARG A 310 7.50 11.49 21.33
C ARG A 310 8.86 11.05 21.90
N LEU A 311 9.91 11.83 21.61
CA LEU A 311 11.24 11.64 22.21
C LEU A 311 11.68 12.91 22.94
N GLU A 312 11.95 12.76 24.23
CA GLU A 312 12.42 13.80 25.15
C GLU A 312 13.68 13.28 25.86
N LYS A 313 14.72 14.10 26.02
CA LYS A 313 15.97 13.66 26.67
C LYS A 313 15.78 13.53 28.18
N LYS A 314 16.26 12.43 28.75
CA LYS A 314 16.33 12.16 30.20
C LYS A 314 17.25 13.15 30.94
N ASP A 315 18.31 13.60 30.28
CA ASP A 315 19.05 14.82 30.61
C ASP A 315 18.99 15.78 29.41
N PRO A 316 18.16 16.83 29.45
CA PRO A 316 18.06 17.85 28.40
C PRO A 316 19.34 18.66 28.17
N SER A 317 20.25 18.72 29.13
CA SER A 317 21.51 19.48 29.05
C SER A 317 22.65 18.68 28.41
N ALA A 318 22.62 17.35 28.49
CA ALA A 318 23.63 16.48 27.92
C ALA A 318 23.59 16.49 26.38
N ALA A 319 24.76 16.61 25.76
CA ALA A 319 24.91 16.54 24.29
C ALA A 319 24.32 15.23 23.72
N LEU A 320 24.61 14.11 24.37
CA LEU A 320 24.06 12.78 24.11
C LEU A 320 23.37 12.25 25.37
N SER A 321 22.10 11.83 25.28
CA SER A 321 21.31 11.36 26.43
C SER A 321 20.35 10.25 26.02
N GLU A 322 20.02 9.35 26.94
CA GLU A 322 18.91 8.42 26.77
C GLU A 322 17.57 9.19 26.71
N PRO A 323 16.55 8.71 25.98
CA PRO A 323 15.23 9.32 26.06
C PRO A 323 14.54 8.96 27.39
N VAL A 324 13.53 9.76 27.77
CA VAL A 324 12.63 9.46 28.89
C VAL A 324 11.79 8.21 28.61
N GLN A 325 11.36 8.03 27.35
CA GLN A 325 10.72 6.82 26.84
C GLN A 325 11.43 6.43 25.52
N PRO A 326 12.11 5.27 25.45
CA PRO A 326 12.66 4.75 24.20
C PRO A 326 11.58 4.10 23.34
N ILE A 327 11.79 4.07 22.03
CA ILE A 327 10.93 3.34 21.09
C ILE A 327 11.32 1.86 21.18
N VAL A 328 10.48 1.05 21.82
CA VAL A 328 10.73 -0.38 22.06
C VAL A 328 9.94 -1.22 21.06
N TYR A 329 10.64 -1.84 20.12
CA TYR A 329 10.06 -2.83 19.21
C TYR A 329 10.16 -4.23 19.81
N TRP A 330 9.00 -4.87 19.98
CA TRP A 330 8.89 -6.25 20.44
C TRP A 330 8.91 -7.22 19.26
N MET A 331 10.00 -7.98 19.18
CA MET A 331 10.19 -9.06 18.23
C MET A 331 9.32 -10.25 18.64
N ASP A 332 8.37 -10.60 17.79
CA ASP A 332 7.46 -11.74 17.94
C ASP A 332 8.21 -13.06 18.17
N LYS A 333 7.69 -13.91 19.07
CA LYS A 333 8.19 -15.28 19.27
C LYS A 333 8.10 -16.14 18.00
N ASN A 334 7.19 -15.84 17.08
CA ASN A 334 7.08 -16.46 15.76
C ASN A 334 8.29 -16.21 14.84
N ILE A 335 9.13 -15.19 15.09
CA ILE A 335 10.34 -14.92 14.29
C ILE A 335 11.30 -16.12 14.43
N PRO A 336 11.67 -16.81 13.33
CA PRO A 336 12.57 -17.96 13.40
C PRO A 336 13.93 -17.61 14.01
N THR A 337 14.42 -18.41 14.95
CA THR A 337 15.58 -18.07 15.79
C THR A 337 16.83 -17.65 15.00
N LYS A 338 17.07 -18.27 13.83
CA LYS A 338 18.18 -17.91 12.94
C LYS A 338 18.15 -16.49 12.39
N TYR A 339 17.01 -15.79 12.41
CA TYR A 339 16.84 -14.44 11.88
C TYR A 339 16.64 -13.35 12.94
N ARG A 340 16.41 -13.73 14.20
CA ARG A 340 16.24 -12.79 15.32
C ARG A 340 17.43 -11.80 15.42
N ALA A 341 18.65 -12.25 15.11
CA ALA A 341 19.84 -11.38 15.07
C ALA A 341 19.80 -10.31 13.95
N ALA A 342 19.38 -10.66 12.73
CA ALA A 342 19.25 -9.71 11.63
C ALA A 342 18.10 -8.72 11.84
N VAL A 343 16.96 -9.17 12.39
CA VAL A 343 15.83 -8.30 12.76
C VAL A 343 16.28 -7.30 13.84
N LYS A 344 16.93 -7.77 14.91
CA LYS A 344 17.50 -6.90 15.95
C LYS A 344 18.46 -5.86 15.37
N ALA A 345 19.36 -6.27 14.49
CA ALA A 345 20.31 -5.37 13.83
C ALA A 345 19.65 -4.37 12.87
N GLY A 346 18.50 -4.69 12.25
CA GLY A 346 17.76 -3.76 11.40
C GLY A 346 17.04 -2.67 12.21
N ILE A 347 16.43 -3.07 13.33
CA ILE A 347 15.79 -2.16 14.30
C ILE A 347 16.83 -1.18 14.88
N GLU A 348 17.93 -1.72 15.42
CA GLU A 348 18.88 -0.92 16.19
C GLU A 348 19.82 -0.06 15.34
N GLU A 349 19.91 -0.29 14.03
CA GLU A 349 20.69 0.54 13.11
C GLU A 349 20.27 2.02 13.16
N TRP A 350 18.98 2.28 13.38
CA TRP A 350 18.43 3.64 13.47
C TRP A 350 19.01 4.46 14.62
N ASN A 351 19.62 3.83 15.64
CA ASN A 351 20.37 4.57 16.66
C ASN A 351 21.52 5.39 16.07
N LYS A 352 22.14 4.98 14.94
CA LYS A 352 23.14 5.80 14.23
C LYS A 352 22.62 7.18 13.82
N ALA A 353 21.32 7.30 13.55
CA ALA A 353 20.67 8.56 13.22
C ALA A 353 20.30 9.35 14.48
N PHE A 354 19.75 8.68 15.48
CA PHE A 354 19.39 9.29 16.77
C PHE A 354 20.60 9.83 17.55
N GLU A 355 21.75 9.15 17.51
CA GLU A 355 22.99 9.60 18.17
C GLU A 355 23.47 10.94 17.62
N LYS A 356 23.34 11.18 16.30
CA LYS A 356 23.74 12.45 15.67
C LYS A 356 22.86 13.64 16.05
N ILE A 357 21.64 13.39 16.54
CA ILE A 357 20.76 14.41 17.14
C ILE A 357 20.75 14.36 18.67
N GLY A 358 21.66 13.59 19.28
CA GLY A 358 21.91 13.59 20.71
C GLY A 358 21.06 12.62 21.53
N PHE A 359 20.41 11.63 20.91
CA PHE A 359 19.73 10.54 21.61
C PHE A 359 20.54 9.23 21.57
N LYS A 360 20.79 8.62 22.72
CA LYS A 360 21.42 7.30 22.90
C LYS A 360 20.35 6.24 23.16
N ASP A 361 20.52 5.04 22.61
CA ASP A 361 19.61 3.88 22.78
C ASP A 361 18.12 4.24 22.60
N ALA A 362 17.86 5.11 21.61
CA ALA A 362 16.55 5.69 21.31
C ALA A 362 15.57 4.66 20.77
N VAL A 363 16.09 3.71 19.99
CA VAL A 363 15.36 2.59 19.40
C VAL A 363 15.92 1.30 20.00
N GLN A 364 15.05 0.44 20.54
CA GLN A 364 15.44 -0.79 21.24
C GLN A 364 14.67 -1.99 20.68
N ALA A 365 15.37 -3.09 20.41
CA ALA A 365 14.76 -4.36 20.03
C ALA A 365 14.72 -5.30 21.23
N ARG A 366 13.54 -5.84 21.56
CA ARG A 366 13.35 -6.82 22.65
C ARG A 366 12.65 -8.06 22.13
N GLN A 367 13.17 -9.23 22.48
CA GLN A 367 12.48 -10.49 22.21
C GLN A 367 11.25 -10.61 23.12
N GLN A 368 10.08 -10.84 22.55
CA GLN A 368 8.89 -11.25 23.31
C GLN A 368 9.20 -12.60 24.00
N PRO A 369 9.01 -12.72 25.33
CA PRO A 369 9.15 -14.00 26.02
C PRO A 369 8.17 -15.05 25.51
N ASP A 370 8.59 -16.32 25.48
CA ASP A 370 7.73 -17.42 25.00
C ASP A 370 6.50 -17.60 25.93
N ASP A 371 6.67 -17.30 27.22
CA ASP A 371 5.69 -17.33 28.33
C ASP A 371 4.93 -16.02 28.57
N ALA A 372 5.04 -15.03 27.66
CA ALA A 372 4.31 -13.76 27.77
C ALA A 372 2.78 -13.97 27.82
N ASP A 373 2.13 -13.29 28.78
CA ASP A 373 0.67 -13.28 29.01
C ASP A 373 -0.07 -12.17 28.24
N TRP A 374 0.67 -11.35 27.51
CA TRP A 374 0.19 -10.31 26.60
C TRP A 374 0.48 -10.70 25.14
N ASP A 375 -0.41 -10.26 24.25
CA ASP A 375 -0.28 -10.43 22.82
C ASP A 375 0.39 -9.19 22.21
N ASN A 376 1.29 -9.37 21.23
CA ASN A 376 1.90 -8.25 20.51
C ASN A 376 0.91 -7.56 19.55
N MET A 377 -0.35 -8.01 19.55
CA MET A 377 -1.49 -7.47 18.81
C MET A 377 -2.24 -6.36 19.57
N ASP A 378 -1.95 -6.10 20.85
CA ASP A 378 -2.52 -4.96 21.57
C ASP A 378 -1.86 -3.64 21.16
N SER A 379 -2.59 -2.53 21.30
CA SER A 379 -2.12 -1.23 20.80
C SER A 379 -1.21 -0.47 21.77
N THR A 380 -0.42 -1.16 22.60
CA THR A 380 0.61 -0.53 23.45
C THR A 380 2.02 -1.11 23.27
N HIS A 381 2.19 -2.16 22.46
CA HIS A 381 3.46 -2.83 22.24
C HIS A 381 3.87 -2.81 20.76
N ALA A 382 4.51 -1.70 20.34
CA ALA A 382 5.08 -1.60 19.00
C ALA A 382 5.94 -2.83 18.66
N SER A 383 5.74 -3.40 17.47
CA SER A 383 6.06 -4.81 17.25
C SER A 383 6.69 -5.11 15.89
N VAL A 384 7.40 -6.25 15.81
CA VAL A 384 7.75 -6.92 14.56
C VAL A 384 7.11 -8.29 14.58
N ARG A 385 5.96 -8.42 13.90
CA ARG A 385 5.07 -9.58 13.86
C ARG A 385 5.43 -10.48 12.67
N TRP A 386 5.50 -11.79 12.88
CA TRP A 386 5.93 -12.73 11.85
C TRP A 386 4.81 -13.70 11.46
N PHE A 387 4.30 -13.59 10.24
CA PHE A 387 3.09 -14.27 9.80
C PHE A 387 3.26 -15.08 8.50
N THR A 388 2.21 -15.80 8.09
CA THR A 388 2.22 -16.72 6.94
C THR A 388 0.92 -16.64 6.15
N GLY A 389 1.00 -16.88 4.84
CA GLY A 389 -0.13 -17.00 3.92
C GLY A 389 0.25 -17.80 2.67
N ALA A 390 -0.72 -18.18 1.86
CA ALA A 390 -0.54 -19.01 0.66
C ALA A 390 -0.02 -18.21 -0.55
N ASP A 391 -0.47 -16.96 -0.70
CA ASP A 391 -0.12 -16.03 -1.79
C ASP A 391 0.48 -14.71 -1.27
N VAL A 392 0.97 -14.69 -0.02
CA VAL A 392 1.59 -13.51 0.58
C VAL A 392 3.06 -13.34 0.20
N GLY A 393 3.49 -12.09 0.06
CA GLY A 393 4.90 -11.75 -0.03
C GLY A 393 5.25 -10.33 0.41
N PHE A 394 4.42 -9.64 1.22
CA PHE A 394 4.73 -8.27 1.66
C PHE A 394 5.31 -8.20 3.06
N ALA A 395 5.97 -7.06 3.33
CA ALA A 395 6.13 -6.48 4.65
C ALA A 395 5.52 -5.07 4.63
N ILE A 396 5.07 -4.58 5.79
CA ILE A 396 4.47 -3.25 5.97
C ILE A 396 4.84 -2.71 7.36
N GLY A 397 5.05 -1.40 7.50
CA GLY A 397 5.28 -0.70 8.77
C GLY A 397 4.21 0.36 9.12
N PRO A 398 2.93 -0.01 9.27
CA PRO A 398 1.85 0.91 9.64
C PRO A 398 1.95 1.42 11.09
N SER A 399 1.35 2.59 11.36
CA SER A 399 1.37 3.21 12.68
C SER A 399 0.04 3.83 13.13
N ASN A 400 -0.34 3.55 14.38
CA ASN A 400 -1.47 4.12 15.12
C ASN A 400 -1.06 5.47 15.74
N LYS A 401 -1.87 6.52 15.58
CA LYS A 401 -1.47 7.91 15.89
C LYS A 401 -2.46 8.63 16.78
N ASP A 402 -2.00 9.65 17.49
CA ASP A 402 -2.87 10.70 18.02
C ASP A 402 -3.14 11.74 16.92
N PRO A 403 -4.35 11.79 16.34
CA PRO A 403 -4.66 12.75 15.28
C PRO A 403 -4.65 14.20 15.79
N ARG A 404 -4.63 14.45 17.12
CA ARG A 404 -4.47 15.80 17.68
C ARG A 404 -3.09 16.39 17.37
N THR A 405 -2.05 15.56 17.27
CA THR A 405 -0.64 16.01 17.27
C THR A 405 0.24 15.42 16.17
N GLY A 406 -0.13 14.27 15.60
CA GLY A 406 0.77 13.45 14.78
C GLY A 406 1.70 12.55 15.61
N GLU A 407 1.47 12.44 16.92
CA GLU A 407 2.23 11.53 17.78
C GLU A 407 1.93 10.07 17.40
N ILE A 408 2.96 9.33 16.98
CA ILE A 408 2.87 7.87 16.86
C ILE A 408 2.76 7.32 18.28
N LEU A 409 1.69 6.58 18.52
CA LEU A 409 1.39 5.97 19.82
C LEU A 409 1.84 4.50 19.84
N ASP A 410 1.73 3.83 18.70
CA ASP A 410 1.93 2.39 18.51
C ASP A 410 2.19 2.10 17.00
N ALA A 411 2.96 1.06 16.68
CA ALA A 411 3.34 0.76 15.30
C ALA A 411 3.80 -0.70 15.09
N ASP A 412 3.36 -1.29 13.98
CA ASP A 412 3.22 -2.75 13.87
C ASP A 412 3.80 -3.30 12.57
N ILE A 413 5.08 -3.64 12.58
CA ILE A 413 5.77 -4.17 11.40
C ILE A 413 5.30 -5.60 11.15
N GLY A 414 4.47 -5.80 10.13
CA GLY A 414 4.10 -7.12 9.65
C GLY A 414 5.16 -7.63 8.68
N MET A 415 5.81 -8.77 8.98
CA MET A 415 6.71 -9.47 8.07
C MET A 415 6.16 -10.86 7.73
N SER A 416 5.99 -11.16 6.44
CA SER A 416 5.62 -12.53 6.05
C SER A 416 6.83 -13.48 6.05
N ASP A 417 6.59 -14.77 6.26
CA ASP A 417 7.65 -15.78 6.39
C ASP A 417 8.44 -16.05 5.12
N VAL A 418 8.01 -15.49 3.99
CA VAL A 418 8.75 -15.50 2.72
C VAL A 418 10.16 -14.95 2.89
N PHE A 419 10.48 -14.13 3.91
CA PHE A 419 11.89 -13.83 4.20
C PHE A 419 12.71 -15.04 4.66
N GLY A 420 12.17 -15.82 5.58
CA GLY A 420 12.90 -16.89 6.26
C GLY A 420 12.73 -18.30 5.71
N ARG A 421 11.70 -18.49 4.88
CA ARG A 421 11.45 -19.69 4.06
C ARG A 421 11.53 -19.33 2.57
N GLY A 422 10.73 -18.37 2.12
CA GLY A 422 10.55 -18.00 0.71
C GLY A 422 11.76 -17.40 -0.02
N SER A 423 12.74 -16.79 0.65
CA SER A 423 13.87 -16.13 -0.03
C SER A 423 14.71 -17.15 -0.80
N ARG A 424 14.92 -18.34 -0.22
CA ARG A 424 15.43 -19.51 -0.95
C ARG A 424 14.29 -20.29 -1.64
N ARG A 425 13.10 -20.36 -1.03
CA ARG A 425 12.02 -21.29 -1.45
C ARG A 425 11.17 -20.83 -2.64
N LEU A 426 10.78 -19.56 -2.74
CA LEU A 426 10.20 -19.01 -3.99
C LEU A 426 11.20 -19.18 -5.14
N ALA A 427 12.50 -19.01 -4.86
CA ALA A 427 13.59 -19.24 -5.80
C ALA A 427 13.91 -20.73 -6.08
N SER A 428 13.30 -21.69 -5.37
CA SER A 428 13.50 -23.14 -5.60
C SER A 428 12.24 -23.92 -6.01
N ASP A 429 11.05 -23.50 -5.58
CA ASP A 429 9.82 -24.29 -5.70
C ASP A 429 8.80 -23.64 -6.66
N ASP A 430 8.72 -22.31 -6.73
CA ASP A 430 7.60 -21.62 -7.38
C ASP A 430 7.86 -21.19 -8.83
N VAL A 431 7.20 -21.86 -9.77
CA VAL A 431 6.99 -21.33 -11.12
C VAL A 431 5.78 -20.39 -11.07
N LEU A 432 5.97 -19.17 -10.56
CA LEU A 432 4.91 -18.15 -10.52
C LEU A 432 4.30 -17.96 -11.92
N GLY A 433 2.98 -18.15 -12.02
CA GLY A 433 2.25 -17.98 -13.27
C GLY A 433 2.26 -16.52 -13.74
N PHE A 434 2.05 -16.29 -15.04
CA PHE A 434 2.07 -14.94 -15.63
C PHE A 434 0.78 -14.13 -15.35
N HIS A 435 0.19 -14.32 -14.17
CA HIS A 435 -0.89 -13.50 -13.63
C HIS A 435 -0.26 -12.30 -12.94
N GLY A 436 -0.69 -11.09 -13.30
CA GLY A 436 -0.34 -9.92 -12.50
C GLY A 436 -0.94 -10.06 -11.11
N HIS A 437 -0.16 -9.74 -10.07
CA HIS A 437 -0.74 -9.53 -8.74
C HIS A 437 -1.87 -8.52 -8.88
N ASP A 438 -3.05 -8.82 -8.32
CA ASP A 438 -4.25 -8.02 -8.55
C ASP A 438 -4.22 -6.76 -7.67
N HIS A 439 -3.40 -5.77 -8.11
CA HIS A 439 -3.19 -4.50 -7.43
C HIS A 439 -4.50 -3.71 -7.19
N ALA A 440 -5.60 -4.08 -7.85
CA ALA A 440 -6.93 -3.53 -7.56
C ALA A 440 -7.39 -3.81 -6.11
N ALA A 441 -6.94 -4.92 -5.51
CA ALA A 441 -7.27 -5.29 -4.13
C ALA A 441 -6.71 -4.31 -3.08
N SER A 442 -5.51 -3.77 -3.32
CA SER A 442 -4.90 -2.77 -2.45
C SER A 442 -5.23 -1.34 -2.87
N SER A 443 -5.44 -1.05 -4.16
CA SER A 443 -5.73 0.31 -4.62
C SER A 443 -7.10 0.82 -4.14
N TRP A 444 -8.16 0.00 -4.20
CA TRP A 444 -9.51 0.49 -3.90
C TRP A 444 -9.73 0.85 -2.43
N MET A 445 -8.97 0.24 -1.50
CA MET A 445 -8.97 0.66 -0.09
C MET A 445 -8.19 1.97 0.10
N SER A 446 -7.06 2.16 -0.59
CA SER A 446 -6.28 3.43 -0.50
C SER A 446 -7.02 4.65 -1.05
N GLU A 447 -7.84 4.50 -2.10
CA GLU A 447 -8.57 5.60 -2.74
C GLU A 447 -9.50 6.37 -1.78
N ARG A 448 -9.91 5.74 -0.65
CA ARG A 448 -10.77 6.38 0.36
C ARG A 448 -10.02 7.15 1.45
N SER A 449 -8.70 7.00 1.65
CA SER A 449 -7.99 7.70 2.72
C SER A 449 -6.47 7.76 2.55
N GLN A 450 -5.90 8.97 2.64
CA GLN A 450 -4.45 9.18 2.73
C GLN A 450 -3.79 8.44 3.92
N ARG A 451 -4.54 8.18 5.02
CA ARG A 451 -4.03 7.39 6.17
C ARG A 451 -3.62 5.96 5.81
N LEU A 452 -4.12 5.41 4.69
CA LEU A 452 -3.84 4.02 4.28
C LEU A 452 -2.66 3.88 3.31
N SER A 453 -1.94 4.97 3.02
CA SER A 453 -0.71 4.93 2.19
C SER A 453 0.41 4.10 2.84
N GLU A 454 0.49 4.08 4.17
CA GLU A 454 1.38 3.21 4.97
C GLU A 454 1.14 1.70 4.76
N GLN A 455 -0.02 1.31 4.22
CA GLN A 455 -0.36 -0.09 3.91
C GLN A 455 -0.04 -0.48 2.46
N GLN A 456 0.62 0.41 1.68
CA GLN A 456 0.98 0.18 0.28
C GLN A 456 2.46 -0.15 0.06
N CYS A 457 3.18 -0.62 1.10
CA CYS A 457 4.50 -1.23 0.89
C CYS A 457 4.36 -2.62 0.24
N ASN A 458 5.13 -2.84 -0.84
CA ASN A 458 5.32 -4.16 -1.43
C ASN A 458 6.83 -4.52 -1.54
N TYR A 459 7.70 -3.81 -0.82
CA TYR A 459 9.16 -3.89 -0.92
C TYR A 459 9.68 -5.32 -0.83
N MET A 460 9.16 -6.07 0.15
CA MET A 460 9.48 -7.48 0.36
C MET A 460 9.18 -8.38 -0.86
N ALA A 461 8.04 -8.18 -1.53
CA ALA A 461 7.62 -9.05 -2.64
C ALA A 461 8.60 -8.89 -3.79
N ASP A 462 8.88 -7.63 -4.11
CA ASP A 462 9.89 -7.29 -5.09
C ASP A 462 11.29 -7.71 -4.63
N GLN A 463 11.64 -7.70 -3.33
CA GLN A 463 12.97 -8.13 -2.86
C GLN A 463 13.15 -9.63 -2.95
N ALA A 464 12.13 -10.44 -2.66
CA ALA A 464 12.17 -11.88 -2.85
C ALA A 464 12.34 -12.24 -4.35
N ASN A 465 11.64 -11.53 -5.25
CA ASN A 465 11.74 -11.75 -6.69
C ASN A 465 13.11 -11.32 -7.26
N GLU A 466 13.59 -10.11 -6.93
CA GLU A 466 14.97 -9.66 -7.24
C GLU A 466 16.02 -10.66 -6.73
N PHE A 467 15.79 -11.23 -5.55
CA PHE A 467 16.70 -12.17 -4.92
C PHE A 467 16.73 -13.51 -5.66
N GLY A 468 15.59 -14.00 -6.15
CA GLY A 468 15.51 -15.14 -7.06
C GLY A 468 16.38 -14.95 -8.31
N PHE A 469 16.26 -13.80 -8.99
CA PHE A 469 17.13 -13.47 -10.14
C PHE A 469 18.62 -13.44 -9.76
N ALA A 470 18.95 -12.82 -8.62
CA ALA A 470 20.32 -12.72 -8.13
C ALA A 470 20.92 -14.09 -7.79
N LEU A 471 20.19 -14.94 -7.07
CA LEU A 471 20.61 -16.29 -6.69
C LEU A 471 20.79 -17.21 -7.90
N ASP A 472 19.86 -17.21 -8.87
CA ASP A 472 20.01 -18.02 -10.08
C ASP A 472 21.23 -17.56 -10.89
N LEU A 473 21.44 -16.25 -11.10
CA LEU A 473 22.63 -15.78 -11.82
C LEU A 473 23.94 -16.10 -11.07
N LEU A 474 23.99 -15.92 -9.75
CA LEU A 474 25.19 -16.14 -8.94
C LEU A 474 25.51 -17.64 -8.73
N SER A 475 24.52 -18.51 -8.63
CA SER A 475 24.73 -19.97 -8.54
C SER A 475 25.10 -20.62 -9.87
N LEU A 476 24.77 -19.97 -10.99
CA LEU A 476 25.20 -20.38 -12.33
C LEU A 476 26.54 -19.74 -12.75
N ARG A 477 27.08 -18.81 -11.93
CA ARG A 477 28.47 -18.35 -11.99
C ARG A 477 29.35 -19.30 -11.18
N GLY A 478 30.53 -19.60 -11.71
CA GLY A 478 31.48 -20.54 -11.09
C GLY A 478 32.71 -19.82 -10.52
N GLY A 479 33.40 -20.47 -9.58
CA GLY A 479 34.61 -19.94 -8.95
C GLY A 479 34.35 -18.59 -8.26
N ALA A 480 35.32 -17.68 -8.33
CA ALA A 480 35.26 -16.38 -7.63
C ALA A 480 34.10 -15.45 -8.07
N GLU A 481 33.53 -15.63 -9.26
CA GLU A 481 32.34 -14.88 -9.71
C GLU A 481 31.03 -15.46 -9.14
N GLY A 482 31.04 -16.70 -8.67
CA GLY A 482 29.86 -17.45 -8.20
C GLY A 482 29.44 -17.17 -6.76
N MET A 483 28.49 -17.99 -6.30
CA MET A 483 28.06 -18.15 -4.91
C MET A 483 27.48 -19.57 -4.72
N ASP A 484 27.88 -20.27 -3.66
CA ASP A 484 27.21 -21.51 -3.25
C ASP A 484 25.92 -21.17 -2.49
N MET A 485 24.78 -21.66 -2.99
CA MET A 485 23.46 -21.45 -2.40
C MET A 485 23.31 -22.08 -1.02
N ASN A 486 24.06 -23.14 -0.71
CA ASN A 486 24.09 -23.76 0.61
C ASN A 486 25.26 -23.25 1.48
N GLY A 487 26.12 -22.42 0.91
CA GLY A 487 27.32 -21.88 1.56
C GLY A 487 27.04 -20.68 2.46
N PRO A 488 28.06 -20.23 3.23
CA PRO A 488 27.94 -19.12 4.16
C PRO A 488 27.68 -17.78 3.48
N GLU A 489 28.11 -17.59 2.22
CA GLU A 489 27.84 -16.35 1.47
C GLU A 489 26.35 -16.15 1.18
N ALA A 490 25.62 -17.21 0.81
CA ALA A 490 24.18 -17.15 0.56
C ALA A 490 23.37 -16.94 1.85
N GLU A 491 23.81 -17.50 2.98
CA GLU A 491 23.19 -17.20 4.28
C GLU A 491 23.49 -15.77 4.75
N ALA A 492 24.73 -15.31 4.63
CA ALA A 492 25.09 -13.92 4.95
C ALA A 492 24.27 -12.91 4.12
N LEU A 493 24.03 -13.20 2.84
CA LEU A 493 23.17 -12.38 1.99
C LEU A 493 21.70 -12.45 2.43
N ALA A 494 21.14 -13.61 2.75
CA ALA A 494 19.77 -13.73 3.26
C ALA A 494 19.57 -12.96 4.59
N GLN A 495 20.56 -12.99 5.48
CA GLN A 495 20.57 -12.21 6.73
C GLN A 495 20.66 -10.69 6.44
N ALA A 496 21.47 -10.28 5.45
CA ALA A 496 21.57 -8.88 5.03
C ALA A 496 20.25 -8.35 4.42
N VAL A 497 19.55 -9.16 3.61
CA VAL A 497 18.24 -8.82 3.03
C VAL A 497 17.16 -8.66 4.11
N ILE A 498 17.21 -9.49 5.16
CA ILE A 498 16.31 -9.34 6.32
C ILE A 498 16.65 -8.08 7.11
N LYS A 499 17.94 -7.75 7.30
CA LYS A 499 18.33 -6.47 7.92
C LYS A 499 17.81 -5.29 7.10
N ASP A 500 18.02 -5.30 5.79
CA ASP A 500 17.60 -4.25 4.84
C ASP A 500 16.11 -3.94 4.93
N VAL A 501 15.24 -4.95 4.80
CA VAL A 501 13.80 -4.71 4.89
C VAL A 501 13.37 -4.33 6.31
N VAL A 502 13.99 -4.85 7.37
CA VAL A 502 13.69 -4.36 8.73
C VAL A 502 14.14 -2.90 8.93
N MET A 503 15.25 -2.46 8.35
CA MET A 503 15.61 -1.03 8.34
C MET A 503 14.55 -0.19 7.60
N HIS A 504 14.03 -0.69 6.47
CA HIS A 504 12.98 -0.05 5.68
C HIS A 504 11.65 0.09 6.45
N GLU A 505 11.10 -1.01 6.97
CA GLU A 505 9.82 -0.97 7.70
C GLU A 505 9.93 -0.18 9.01
N VAL A 506 11.09 -0.21 9.70
CA VAL A 506 11.33 0.66 10.86
C VAL A 506 11.43 2.13 10.45
N GLY A 507 11.87 2.43 9.22
CA GLY A 507 11.76 3.77 8.67
C GLY A 507 10.31 4.24 8.55
N HIS A 508 9.40 3.39 8.05
CA HIS A 508 7.96 3.69 8.02
C HIS A 508 7.38 3.91 9.42
N THR A 509 7.68 3.04 10.40
CA THR A 509 7.20 3.21 11.78
C THR A 509 7.90 4.34 12.55
N LEU A 510 9.01 4.89 12.04
CA LEU A 510 9.58 6.17 12.48
C LEU A 510 8.97 7.38 11.77
N GLY A 511 8.02 7.17 10.85
CA GLY A 511 7.24 8.19 10.15
C GLY A 511 7.72 8.52 8.73
N LEU A 512 8.65 7.77 8.14
CA LEU A 512 9.25 8.06 6.84
C LEU A 512 8.48 7.42 5.66
N LYS A 513 8.37 8.16 4.55
CA LYS A 513 7.87 7.66 3.26
C LYS A 513 8.97 6.96 2.45
N HIS A 514 8.56 6.26 1.40
CA HIS A 514 9.47 5.79 0.35
C HIS A 514 10.26 6.93 -0.29
N ASN A 515 11.49 6.66 -0.72
CA ASN A 515 12.32 7.59 -1.49
C ASN A 515 12.91 6.91 -2.74
N PHE A 516 12.07 6.75 -3.76
CA PHE A 516 12.36 6.16 -5.07
C PHE A 516 13.31 6.98 -5.96
N LYS A 517 13.86 8.11 -5.48
CA LYS A 517 14.85 8.96 -6.16
C LYS A 517 16.25 8.81 -5.54
N SER A 518 16.42 7.98 -4.50
CA SER A 518 17.66 7.91 -3.74
C SER A 518 18.75 7.08 -4.45
N SER A 519 18.37 6.04 -5.18
CA SER A 519 19.24 5.20 -6.01
C SER A 519 20.10 6.02 -6.98
N THR A 520 19.53 7.10 -7.53
CA THR A 520 20.18 7.98 -8.52
C THR A 520 21.24 8.90 -7.93
N THR A 521 21.54 8.79 -6.62
CA THR A 521 22.48 9.66 -5.91
C THR A 521 23.79 8.96 -5.51
N VAL A 522 23.92 7.66 -5.85
CA VAL A 522 25.15 6.87 -5.71
C VAL A 522 25.69 6.57 -7.11
N THR A 523 26.98 6.82 -7.36
CA THR A 523 27.54 6.67 -8.72
C THR A 523 27.79 5.22 -9.11
N GLN A 524 27.72 4.89 -10.41
CA GLN A 524 28.13 3.58 -10.96
C GLN A 524 29.60 3.21 -10.66
N ALA A 525 30.43 4.17 -10.23
CA ALA A 525 31.78 3.92 -9.70
C ALA A 525 31.75 3.53 -8.20
N GLN A 526 31.01 4.27 -7.37
CA GLN A 526 30.82 3.96 -5.95
C GLN A 526 30.14 2.61 -5.71
N LEU A 527 29.21 2.21 -6.58
CA LEU A 527 28.61 0.87 -6.55
C LEU A 527 29.61 -0.27 -6.76
N LYS A 528 30.83 0.01 -7.25
CA LYS A 528 31.91 -0.98 -7.44
C LYS A 528 32.96 -0.90 -6.33
N ASP A 529 32.85 0.06 -5.43
CA ASP A 529 33.67 0.19 -4.23
C ASP A 529 32.98 -0.51 -3.05
N LYS A 530 33.58 -1.62 -2.61
CA LYS A 530 33.10 -2.37 -1.46
C LYS A 530 33.14 -1.54 -0.17
N ALA A 531 34.22 -0.78 0.07
CA ALA A 531 34.36 0.03 1.28
C ALA A 531 33.37 1.21 1.29
N PHE A 532 33.09 1.81 0.12
CA PHE A 532 32.00 2.79 0.01
C PHE A 532 30.65 2.16 0.38
N THR A 533 30.29 1.04 -0.25
CA THR A 533 28.95 0.44 -0.10
C THR A 533 28.71 -0.16 1.29
N GLU A 534 29.73 -0.70 1.96
CA GLU A 534 29.63 -1.13 3.35
C GLU A 534 29.45 0.05 4.33
N ALA A 535 29.99 1.24 4.00
CA ALA A 535 29.94 2.42 4.86
C ALA A 535 28.77 3.39 4.59
N ASN A 536 28.17 3.36 3.39
CA ASN A 536 27.15 4.32 2.95
C ASN A 536 25.86 3.67 2.41
N GLY A 537 25.83 2.35 2.23
CA GLY A 537 24.79 1.65 1.46
C GLY A 537 25.05 1.65 -0.05
N ILE A 538 24.16 0.99 -0.80
CA ILE A 538 24.11 1.06 -2.27
C ILE A 538 23.23 2.21 -2.78
N SER A 539 22.48 2.84 -1.88
CA SER A 539 21.63 4.01 -2.11
C SER A 539 21.73 4.95 -0.90
N ASN A 540 21.45 6.25 -1.05
CA ASN A 540 21.49 7.19 0.09
C ASN A 540 20.26 7.09 0.99
N SER A 541 19.35 6.14 0.76
CA SER A 541 18.26 5.82 1.68
C SER A 541 17.97 4.32 1.71
N VAL A 542 17.59 3.80 2.89
CA VAL A 542 16.94 2.49 2.99
C VAL A 542 15.50 2.49 2.48
N MET A 543 14.84 3.66 2.38
CA MET A 543 13.44 3.82 1.96
C MET A 543 13.21 3.64 0.44
N ASP A 544 14.20 3.16 -0.31
CA ASP A 544 14.16 3.01 -1.76
C ASP A 544 14.07 1.53 -2.17
N TYR A 545 13.33 1.21 -3.24
CA TYR A 545 13.21 -0.16 -3.74
C TYR A 545 14.40 -0.50 -4.65
N ASN A 546 15.60 -0.49 -4.08
CA ASN A 546 16.86 -0.76 -4.75
C ASN A 546 16.91 -2.17 -5.36
N ALA A 547 17.28 -2.28 -6.63
CA ALA A 547 17.66 -3.57 -7.21
C ALA A 547 19.04 -4.05 -6.71
N TYR A 548 19.31 -5.36 -6.70
CA TYR A 548 20.61 -5.86 -6.27
C TYR A 548 21.76 -5.33 -7.16
N ASN A 549 22.87 -4.99 -6.50
CA ASN A 549 24.09 -4.48 -7.10
C ASN A 549 24.94 -5.59 -7.76
N LEU A 550 24.32 -6.35 -8.68
CA LEU A 550 24.96 -7.47 -9.36
C LEU A 550 26.08 -6.97 -10.29
N PRO A 551 27.33 -7.45 -10.17
CA PRO A 551 28.40 -7.12 -11.11
C PRO A 551 28.14 -7.80 -12.47
N LEU A 552 28.48 -7.13 -13.57
CA LEU A 552 28.76 -7.82 -14.85
C LEU A 552 30.03 -8.66 -14.70
N LYS A 553 30.23 -9.63 -15.61
CA LYS A 553 31.47 -10.42 -15.69
C LYS A 553 32.71 -9.53 -15.68
N GLY A 554 33.64 -9.76 -14.77
CA GLY A 554 34.85 -8.94 -14.57
C GLY A 554 34.66 -7.57 -13.90
N GLU A 555 33.45 -7.18 -13.45
CA GLU A 555 33.29 -6.05 -12.52
C GLU A 555 33.60 -6.48 -11.07
N ALA A 556 34.02 -5.53 -10.24
CA ALA A 556 34.30 -5.79 -8.82
C ALA A 556 33.03 -6.17 -8.05
N LYS A 557 33.15 -7.13 -7.12
CA LYS A 557 32.11 -7.47 -6.14
C LYS A 557 32.10 -6.42 -5.01
N ALA A 558 30.94 -5.84 -4.75
CA ALA A 558 30.65 -4.90 -3.65
C ALA A 558 29.43 -5.40 -2.84
N SER A 559 28.90 -4.60 -1.92
CA SER A 559 27.66 -4.97 -1.21
C SER A 559 26.49 -5.10 -2.20
N LEU A 560 25.70 -6.18 -2.07
CA LEU A 560 24.62 -6.50 -3.01
C LEU A 560 23.31 -5.76 -2.67
N THR A 561 23.02 -5.53 -1.39
CA THR A 561 21.93 -4.65 -0.90
C THR A 561 22.46 -3.68 0.16
N ASN A 562 21.62 -2.78 0.67
CA ASN A 562 21.94 -1.90 1.79
C ASN A 562 22.22 -2.71 3.07
N THR A 563 23.25 -2.31 3.81
CA THR A 563 23.62 -2.89 5.11
C THR A 563 23.70 -1.86 6.23
N THR A 564 23.48 -0.58 5.89
CA THR A 564 23.52 0.60 6.77
C THR A 564 22.63 1.69 6.20
N LEU A 565 22.22 2.64 7.06
CA LEU A 565 21.54 3.87 6.65
C LEU A 565 22.40 4.76 5.75
N GLY A 566 21.76 5.38 4.76
CA GLY A 566 22.35 6.34 3.83
C GLY A 566 22.10 7.81 4.22
N ALA A 567 22.66 8.76 3.47
CA ALA A 567 22.68 10.18 3.85
C ALA A 567 21.29 10.84 4.04
N TYR A 568 20.28 10.41 3.29
CA TYR A 568 18.92 10.91 3.38
C TYR A 568 18.25 10.51 4.71
N ASP A 569 18.49 9.27 5.16
CA ASP A 569 17.88 8.71 6.38
C ASP A 569 18.27 9.54 7.61
N TYR A 570 19.54 9.91 7.74
CA TYR A 570 20.03 10.80 8.79
C TYR A 570 19.36 12.18 8.76
N TRP A 571 19.05 12.72 7.59
CA TRP A 571 18.45 14.04 7.40
C TRP A 571 16.94 14.05 7.66
N ALA A 572 16.23 13.00 7.25
CA ALA A 572 14.80 12.85 7.52
C ALA A 572 14.53 12.64 9.03
N ILE A 573 15.42 11.92 9.73
CA ILE A 573 15.41 11.82 11.20
C ILE A 573 15.83 13.15 11.85
N GLU A 574 16.81 13.89 11.31
CA GLU A 574 17.15 15.24 11.80
C GLU A 574 15.94 16.17 11.78
N TYR A 575 15.18 16.21 10.68
CA TYR A 575 13.99 17.05 10.58
C TYR A 575 12.89 16.63 11.57
N ALA A 576 12.63 15.32 11.71
CA ALA A 576 11.53 14.83 12.53
C ALA A 576 11.81 14.87 14.04
N TYR A 577 13.03 14.55 14.47
CA TYR A 577 13.32 14.21 15.87
C TYR A 577 14.35 15.10 16.56
N LYS A 578 15.07 15.99 15.86
CA LYS A 578 16.06 16.87 16.50
C LYS A 578 15.40 17.71 17.62
N PRO A 579 15.92 17.66 18.86
CA PRO A 579 15.47 18.54 19.94
C PRO A 579 15.80 19.99 19.58
N ILE A 580 14.77 20.83 19.51
CA ILE A 580 14.87 22.25 19.19
C ILE A 580 13.97 23.02 20.16
N VAL A 581 14.43 24.19 20.60
CA VAL A 581 13.67 25.13 21.45
C VAL A 581 12.50 25.71 20.65
N ALA A 582 11.29 25.74 21.22
CA ALA A 582 10.04 26.00 20.49
C ALA A 582 10.07 27.33 19.71
N GLU A 583 10.59 28.39 20.31
CA GLU A 583 10.72 29.73 19.73
C GLU A 583 11.68 29.77 18.51
N GLN A 584 12.50 28.73 18.32
CA GLN A 584 13.46 28.59 17.24
C GLN A 584 13.06 27.51 16.22
N GLU A 585 12.03 26.71 16.51
CA GLU A 585 11.71 25.47 15.78
C GLU A 585 11.48 25.71 14.28
N ALA A 586 10.64 26.68 13.93
CA ALA A 586 10.37 27.03 12.53
C ALA A 586 11.64 27.48 11.77
N ALA A 587 12.57 28.18 12.44
CA ALA A 587 13.80 28.68 11.83
C ALA A 587 14.84 27.56 11.63
N GLU A 588 15.01 26.66 12.59
CA GLU A 588 15.90 25.50 12.46
C GLU A 588 15.36 24.47 11.47
N LEU A 589 14.05 24.21 11.45
CA LEU A 589 13.43 23.34 10.44
C LEU A 589 13.56 23.91 9.03
N ALA A 590 13.42 25.22 8.85
CA ALA A 590 13.66 25.86 7.56
C ALA A 590 15.11 25.68 7.08
N LYS A 591 16.10 25.76 8.00
CA LYS A 591 17.52 25.47 7.69
C LYS A 591 17.73 24.01 7.34
N ILE A 592 17.19 23.07 8.12
CA ILE A 592 17.30 21.62 7.85
C ILE A 592 16.69 21.31 6.49
N ALA A 593 15.45 21.73 6.21
CA ALA A 593 14.79 21.45 4.94
C ALA A 593 15.41 22.20 3.74
N ALA A 594 16.14 23.31 3.95
CA ALA A 594 16.90 23.97 2.86
C ALA A 594 18.03 23.09 2.29
N ARG A 595 18.49 22.10 3.06
CA ARG A 595 19.44 21.08 2.61
C ARG A 595 18.90 20.15 1.52
N SER A 596 17.61 20.24 1.14
CA SER A 596 17.03 19.51 0.00
C SER A 596 17.68 19.78 -1.36
N THR A 597 18.65 20.71 -1.40
CA THR A 597 19.49 21.04 -2.56
C THR A 597 20.83 20.28 -2.57
N GLU A 598 21.18 19.58 -1.49
CA GLU A 598 22.34 18.67 -1.44
C GLU A 598 22.07 17.41 -2.29
N PRO A 599 22.91 17.04 -3.27
CA PRO A 599 22.61 15.94 -4.19
C PRO A 599 22.34 14.57 -3.55
N LYS A 600 22.91 14.31 -2.35
CA LYS A 600 22.68 13.07 -1.58
C LYS A 600 21.31 13.01 -0.88
N LEU A 601 20.58 14.11 -0.86
CA LEU A 601 19.29 14.28 -0.16
C LEU A 601 18.10 14.37 -1.14
N ALA A 602 18.30 13.96 -2.40
CA ALA A 602 17.25 13.93 -3.40
C ALA A 602 16.06 13.08 -2.94
N TYR A 603 14.84 13.56 -3.23
CA TYR A 603 13.60 12.96 -2.76
C TYR A 603 12.55 12.87 -3.87
N GLY A 604 11.96 11.67 -4.00
CA GLY A 604 10.76 11.40 -4.80
C GLY A 604 10.03 10.19 -4.24
N ASP A 605 8.71 10.29 -4.08
CA ASP A 605 7.90 9.31 -3.37
C ASP A 605 6.94 8.52 -4.29
N ASP A 606 6.05 7.74 -3.70
CA ASP A 606 5.01 6.94 -4.35
C ASP A 606 4.30 7.68 -5.49
N PHE A 607 3.94 8.94 -5.25
CA PHE A 607 3.20 9.79 -6.19
C PHE A 607 4.07 10.21 -7.38
N ASP A 608 5.35 10.49 -7.15
CA ASP A 608 6.33 10.78 -8.22
C ASP A 608 6.69 9.52 -9.02
N GLN A 609 6.69 8.34 -8.36
CA GLN A 609 6.98 7.05 -8.98
C GLN A 609 5.88 6.64 -9.96
N GLY A 610 4.61 6.88 -9.60
CA GLY A 610 3.41 6.50 -10.36
C GLY A 610 2.33 5.73 -9.58
N VAL A 611 2.42 5.66 -8.25
CA VAL A 611 1.50 4.91 -7.37
C VAL A 611 0.38 5.83 -6.83
N GLY A 612 -0.83 5.29 -6.68
CA GLY A 612 -1.89 5.87 -5.84
C GLY A 612 -2.54 7.18 -6.33
N GLY A 613 -2.26 7.64 -7.56
CA GLY A 613 -2.82 8.90 -8.07
C GLY A 613 -2.96 8.95 -9.60
N PRO A 614 -3.52 10.05 -10.15
CA PRO A 614 -3.70 10.24 -11.60
C PRO A 614 -2.39 10.54 -12.36
N TYR A 615 -1.23 10.35 -11.72
CA TYR A 615 0.09 10.65 -12.22
C TYR A 615 0.75 9.35 -12.67
N ASP A 616 1.24 9.30 -13.91
CA ASP A 616 1.66 8.06 -14.56
C ASP A 616 3.16 7.73 -14.40
N GLY A 617 3.83 8.34 -13.41
CA GLY A 617 5.26 8.19 -13.20
C GLY A 617 6.09 8.70 -14.37
N PHE A 618 6.19 10.03 -14.55
CA PHE A 618 6.84 10.63 -15.72
C PHE A 618 8.28 11.11 -15.50
N ASP A 619 8.79 11.09 -14.27
CA ASP A 619 10.20 11.36 -13.99
C ASP A 619 11.00 10.06 -14.08
N PRO A 620 11.95 9.91 -15.02
CA PRO A 620 12.75 8.71 -15.15
C PRO A 620 13.80 8.53 -14.03
N ARG A 621 13.89 9.46 -13.08
CA ARG A 621 14.78 9.38 -11.90
C ARG A 621 14.06 8.90 -10.64
N THR A 622 12.75 8.67 -10.70
CA THR A 622 11.97 8.19 -9.55
C THR A 622 11.37 6.83 -9.88
N ASN A 623 12.04 5.75 -9.47
CA ASN A 623 11.73 4.39 -9.91
C ASN A 623 11.77 3.36 -8.77
N GLN A 624 11.20 2.20 -9.04
CA GLN A 624 11.54 0.97 -8.33
C GLN A 624 12.43 0.14 -9.27
N ARG A 625 13.44 -0.57 -8.73
CA ARG A 625 14.31 -1.51 -9.48
C ARG A 625 15.24 -0.92 -10.55
N ASP A 626 15.69 0.31 -10.37
CA ASP A 626 16.98 0.74 -10.89
C ASP A 626 18.08 0.66 -9.81
N LEU A 627 19.30 1.08 -10.18
CA LEU A 627 20.39 1.33 -9.23
C LEU A 627 21.45 2.25 -9.85
N GLY A 628 21.74 3.37 -9.17
CA GLY A 628 22.83 4.29 -9.48
C GLY A 628 22.46 5.50 -10.34
N ASP A 629 23.40 6.44 -10.44
CA ASP A 629 23.29 7.77 -11.05
C ASP A 629 22.88 7.85 -12.54
N ASP A 630 22.86 6.72 -13.25
CA ASP A 630 22.25 6.59 -14.58
C ASP A 630 21.34 5.35 -14.65
N PRO A 631 20.02 5.51 -14.41
CA PRO A 631 19.03 4.44 -14.57
C PRO A 631 18.94 3.87 -16.00
N LEU A 632 19.29 4.65 -17.03
CA LEU A 632 19.33 4.19 -18.42
C LEU A 632 20.59 3.35 -18.69
N ALA A 633 21.72 3.63 -18.04
CA ALA A 633 22.86 2.70 -17.99
C ALA A 633 22.50 1.43 -17.20
N TYR A 634 21.78 1.54 -16.08
CA TYR A 634 21.33 0.39 -15.31
C TYR A 634 20.37 -0.50 -16.13
N ALA A 635 19.42 0.07 -16.87
CA ALA A 635 18.53 -0.68 -17.76
C ALA A 635 19.30 -1.49 -18.83
N LYS A 636 20.36 -0.91 -19.42
CA LYS A 636 21.28 -1.63 -20.34
C LYS A 636 22.05 -2.74 -19.61
N LYS A 637 22.45 -2.51 -18.36
CA LYS A 637 23.13 -3.52 -17.52
C LYS A 637 22.20 -4.69 -17.17
N ARG A 638 20.94 -4.43 -16.81
CA ARG A 638 19.95 -5.48 -16.51
C ARG A 638 19.66 -6.35 -17.73
N LEU A 639 19.55 -5.80 -18.94
CA LEU A 639 19.40 -6.60 -20.16
C LEU A 639 20.57 -7.57 -20.37
N LYS A 640 21.82 -7.12 -20.16
CA LYS A 640 23.01 -7.98 -20.23
C LYS A 640 23.02 -9.07 -19.16
N LEU A 641 22.61 -8.76 -17.92
CA LEU A 641 22.50 -9.75 -16.84
C LEU A 641 21.44 -10.82 -17.15
N SER A 642 20.29 -10.44 -17.73
CA SER A 642 19.27 -11.40 -18.17
C SER A 642 19.76 -12.27 -19.33
N GLN A 643 20.51 -11.70 -20.27
CA GLN A 643 21.13 -12.46 -21.37
C GLN A 643 22.19 -13.45 -20.85
N GLU A 644 23.05 -13.05 -19.91
CA GLU A 644 24.00 -13.96 -19.25
C GLU A 644 23.27 -15.10 -18.50
N LEU A 645 22.16 -14.81 -17.84
CA LEU A 645 21.33 -15.82 -17.19
C LEU A 645 20.76 -16.81 -18.21
N TRP A 646 20.22 -16.34 -19.34
CA TRP A 646 19.72 -17.22 -20.41
C TRP A 646 20.81 -18.08 -21.04
N GLU A 647 22.00 -17.53 -21.29
CA GLU A 647 23.14 -18.29 -21.81
C GLU A 647 23.56 -19.40 -20.85
N ARG A 648 23.63 -19.10 -19.54
CA ARG A 648 24.00 -20.07 -18.49
C ARG A 648 22.94 -21.16 -18.30
N VAL A 649 21.66 -20.79 -18.18
CA VAL A 649 20.54 -21.74 -18.07
C VAL A 649 20.51 -22.69 -19.28
N GLN A 650 20.77 -22.19 -20.49
CA GLN A 650 20.84 -23.00 -21.72
C GLN A 650 22.15 -23.79 -21.92
N SER A 651 23.12 -23.63 -21.03
CA SER A 651 24.42 -24.32 -21.08
C SER A 651 24.63 -25.27 -19.89
N ARG A 652 23.76 -25.18 -18.89
CA ARG A 652 23.74 -26.08 -17.73
C ARG A 652 23.27 -27.48 -18.14
N GLN A 653 24.04 -28.50 -17.75
CA GLN A 653 23.59 -29.89 -17.80
C GLN A 653 22.75 -30.19 -16.55
N ALA A 654 21.70 -30.99 -16.71
CA ALA A 654 20.88 -31.45 -15.58
C ALA A 654 21.62 -32.54 -14.78
N ALA A 655 21.49 -32.49 -13.46
CA ALA A 655 22.06 -33.44 -12.51
C ALA A 655 20.96 -34.29 -11.84
N VAL A 656 21.34 -35.46 -11.31
CA VAL A 656 20.44 -36.29 -10.52
C VAL A 656 20.07 -35.55 -9.23
N GLY A 657 18.77 -35.37 -8.99
CA GLY A 657 18.24 -34.61 -7.85
C GLY A 657 17.98 -33.12 -8.12
N ASP A 658 18.15 -32.65 -9.36
CA ASP A 658 17.69 -31.32 -9.76
C ASP A 658 16.17 -31.16 -9.66
N ASP A 659 15.72 -29.97 -9.25
CA ASP A 659 14.38 -29.47 -9.55
C ASP A 659 14.21 -29.36 -11.09
N PRO A 660 13.29 -30.12 -11.70
CA PRO A 660 13.10 -30.12 -13.16
C PRO A 660 12.40 -28.85 -13.67
N LEU A 661 11.78 -28.07 -12.79
CA LEU A 661 11.13 -26.80 -13.12
C LEU A 661 12.10 -25.60 -13.02
N ARG A 662 13.30 -25.77 -12.46
CA ARG A 662 14.25 -24.68 -12.17
C ARG A 662 14.47 -23.73 -13.34
N ASN A 663 14.84 -24.30 -14.49
CA ASN A 663 15.11 -23.53 -15.70
C ASN A 663 13.89 -22.69 -16.16
N ARG A 664 12.66 -23.18 -15.91
CA ARG A 664 11.42 -22.46 -16.22
C ARG A 664 11.29 -21.20 -15.36
N ARG A 665 11.50 -21.36 -14.05
CA ARG A 665 11.44 -20.28 -13.05
C ARG A 665 12.47 -19.18 -13.34
N SER A 666 13.74 -19.56 -13.59
CA SER A 666 14.80 -18.60 -13.96
C SER A 666 14.44 -17.75 -15.19
N ILE A 667 13.81 -18.37 -16.19
CA ILE A 667 13.34 -17.68 -17.40
C ILE A 667 12.19 -16.73 -17.07
N PHE A 668 11.14 -17.17 -16.36
CA PHE A 668 10.01 -16.29 -16.05
C PHE A 668 10.39 -15.09 -15.17
N GLU A 669 11.20 -15.28 -14.14
CA GLU A 669 11.68 -14.16 -13.32
C GLU A 669 12.50 -13.17 -14.14
N SER A 670 13.40 -13.64 -15.02
CA SER A 670 14.16 -12.76 -15.91
C SER A 670 13.28 -11.93 -16.88
N PHE A 671 12.09 -12.41 -17.25
CA PHE A 671 11.10 -11.64 -18.02
C PHE A 671 10.29 -10.68 -17.14
N ARG A 672 10.03 -11.02 -15.87
CA ARG A 672 9.43 -10.11 -14.87
C ARG A 672 10.35 -8.91 -14.61
N GLN A 673 11.64 -9.18 -14.38
CA GLN A 673 12.74 -8.22 -14.28
C GLN A 673 12.82 -7.24 -15.45
N LEU A 674 12.81 -7.76 -16.68
CA LEU A 674 12.81 -6.91 -17.87
C LEU A 674 11.50 -6.14 -18.02
N GLY A 675 10.38 -6.65 -17.50
CA GLY A 675 9.10 -5.93 -17.44
C GLY A 675 9.18 -4.63 -16.61
N MET A 676 9.83 -4.68 -15.44
CA MET A 676 10.07 -3.48 -14.62
C MET A 676 11.07 -2.53 -15.31
N THR A 677 12.14 -3.09 -15.89
CA THR A 677 13.13 -2.34 -16.68
C THR A 677 12.47 -1.59 -17.86
N ALA A 678 11.53 -2.24 -18.55
CA ALA A 678 10.79 -1.69 -19.68
C ALA A 678 9.90 -0.50 -19.29
N ASN A 679 9.25 -0.57 -18.12
CA ASN A 679 8.47 0.54 -17.58
C ASN A 679 9.38 1.75 -17.31
N ASN A 680 10.45 1.56 -16.55
CA ASN A 680 11.38 2.63 -16.14
C ASN A 680 12.03 3.32 -17.34
N VAL A 681 12.57 2.55 -18.31
CA VAL A 681 13.23 3.15 -19.47
C VAL A 681 12.25 3.86 -20.41
N SER A 682 10.99 3.43 -20.44
CA SER A 682 9.95 4.10 -21.22
C SER A 682 9.51 5.44 -20.61
N LYS A 683 9.80 5.72 -19.33
CA LYS A 683 9.55 7.04 -18.70
C LYS A 683 10.39 8.16 -19.33
N TYR A 684 11.57 7.86 -19.88
CA TYR A 684 12.44 8.88 -20.48
C TYR A 684 11.77 9.58 -21.68
N VAL A 685 10.95 8.87 -22.46
CA VAL A 685 10.38 9.37 -23.72
C VAL A 685 9.16 10.25 -23.43
N GLY A 686 9.26 11.55 -23.72
CA GLY A 686 8.28 12.52 -23.23
C GLY A 686 8.24 12.62 -21.71
N GLY A 687 9.32 12.23 -21.03
CA GLY A 687 9.46 12.35 -19.58
C GLY A 687 9.71 13.80 -19.14
N MET A 688 9.38 14.08 -17.88
CA MET A 688 9.61 15.38 -17.25
C MET A 688 10.33 15.16 -15.91
N GLN A 689 11.46 15.82 -15.73
CA GLN A 689 12.12 15.96 -14.44
C GLN A 689 11.28 16.90 -13.57
N ALA A 690 10.78 16.42 -12.44
CA ALA A 690 10.03 17.19 -11.46
C ALA A 690 10.94 17.58 -10.28
N GLU A 691 10.80 18.82 -9.79
CA GLU A 691 11.50 19.30 -8.60
C GLU A 691 10.58 20.07 -7.66
N ARG A 692 10.79 19.84 -6.35
CA ARG A 692 10.01 20.42 -5.24
C ARG A 692 10.43 21.87 -4.98
N VAL A 693 10.06 22.77 -5.89
CA VAL A 693 10.54 24.16 -5.89
C VAL A 693 9.92 25.00 -4.77
N VAL A 694 10.78 25.53 -3.90
CA VAL A 694 10.47 26.46 -2.81
C VAL A 694 11.14 27.82 -3.09
N PRO A 695 10.36 28.92 -3.20
CA PRO A 695 10.89 30.26 -3.48
C PRO A 695 12.01 30.68 -2.52
N GLY A 696 13.09 31.24 -3.07
CA GLY A 696 14.25 31.70 -2.30
C GLY A 696 15.21 30.62 -1.81
N ILE A 697 14.86 29.33 -1.94
CA ILE A 697 15.71 28.19 -1.52
C ILE A 697 16.20 27.39 -2.73
N THR A 698 15.27 26.87 -3.54
CA THR A 698 15.59 26.07 -4.72
C THR A 698 15.65 26.97 -5.95
N THR A 699 16.60 26.74 -6.85
CA THR A 699 16.71 27.45 -8.14
C THR A 699 16.30 26.56 -9.32
N GLY A 700 15.82 27.18 -10.40
CA GLY A 700 15.38 26.48 -11.61
C GLY A 700 13.87 26.23 -11.69
N PRO A 701 13.40 25.55 -12.76
CA PRO A 701 11.98 25.29 -13.00
C PRO A 701 11.50 24.05 -12.23
N ALA A 702 10.23 24.07 -11.79
CA ALA A 702 9.60 22.91 -11.14
C ALA A 702 9.39 21.71 -12.09
N PHE A 703 9.37 21.95 -13.40
CA PHE A 703 9.29 20.93 -14.44
C PHE A 703 10.29 21.24 -15.56
N LYS A 704 11.14 20.27 -15.90
CA LYS A 704 12.08 20.34 -17.03
C LYS A 704 11.90 19.07 -17.89
N PRO A 705 11.72 19.15 -19.21
CA PRO A 705 11.72 17.96 -20.06
C PRO A 705 13.04 17.18 -19.93
N VAL A 706 12.96 15.85 -20.02
CA VAL A 706 14.14 14.98 -20.11
C VAL A 706 14.98 15.39 -21.32
N ASP A 707 16.30 15.45 -21.16
CA ASP A 707 17.17 16.02 -22.18
C ASP A 707 17.08 15.25 -23.50
N ASN A 708 16.95 15.96 -24.62
CA ASN A 708 16.66 15.37 -25.94
C ASN A 708 17.66 14.27 -26.37
N ALA A 709 18.90 14.31 -25.86
CA ALA A 709 19.88 13.25 -26.06
C ALA A 709 19.50 11.95 -25.34
N GLN A 710 19.12 12.04 -24.05
CA GLN A 710 18.67 10.91 -23.24
C GLN A 710 17.36 10.32 -23.76
N GLN A 711 16.39 11.16 -24.17
CA GLN A 711 15.15 10.70 -24.80
C GLN A 711 15.43 9.85 -26.05
N ARG A 712 16.31 10.34 -26.95
CA ARG A 712 16.73 9.63 -28.16
C ARG A 712 17.55 8.38 -27.86
N GLU A 713 18.30 8.37 -26.77
CA GLU A 713 19.08 7.20 -26.34
C GLU A 713 18.20 6.09 -25.75
N ALA A 714 17.22 6.45 -24.91
CA ALA A 714 16.19 5.54 -24.43
C ALA A 714 15.39 4.96 -25.61
N LEU A 715 14.95 5.78 -26.57
CA LEU A 715 14.30 5.31 -27.80
C LEU A 715 15.17 4.31 -28.58
N ARG A 716 16.47 4.59 -28.76
CA ARG A 716 17.39 3.67 -29.44
C ARG A 716 17.54 2.35 -28.69
N PHE A 717 17.73 2.38 -27.37
CA PHE A 717 17.86 1.17 -26.55
C PHE A 717 16.56 0.35 -26.50
N ILE A 718 15.41 1.02 -26.46
CA ILE A 718 14.10 0.37 -26.58
C ILE A 718 13.97 -0.31 -27.95
N ALA A 719 14.31 0.39 -29.04
CA ALA A 719 14.19 -0.13 -30.40
C ALA A 719 15.14 -1.30 -30.71
N SER A 720 16.44 -1.20 -30.36
CA SER A 720 17.44 -2.24 -30.66
C SER A 720 17.57 -3.32 -29.59
N GLY A 721 17.19 -3.01 -28.35
CA GLY A 721 17.13 -3.94 -27.22
C GLY A 721 15.75 -4.56 -27.09
N LEU A 722 14.87 -3.90 -26.33
CA LEU A 722 13.60 -4.49 -25.86
C LEU A 722 12.63 -4.88 -27.00
N LEU A 723 12.56 -4.10 -28.07
CA LEU A 723 11.72 -4.35 -29.24
C LEU A 723 12.39 -5.22 -30.32
N SER A 724 13.62 -5.69 -30.12
CA SER A 724 14.32 -6.56 -31.08
C SER A 724 14.14 -8.03 -30.76
N SER A 725 13.70 -8.84 -31.74
CA SER A 725 13.71 -10.31 -31.63
C SER A 725 15.13 -10.90 -31.55
N ASP A 726 16.17 -10.11 -31.86
CA ASP A 726 17.56 -10.52 -31.66
C ASP A 726 18.01 -10.52 -30.20
N SER A 727 17.35 -9.79 -29.32
CA SER A 727 17.70 -9.74 -27.90
C SER A 727 17.37 -11.03 -27.14
N PHE A 728 16.47 -11.87 -27.67
CA PHE A 728 15.85 -13.00 -26.98
C PHE A 728 16.20 -14.34 -27.65
N LYS A 729 17.44 -14.80 -27.49
CA LYS A 729 17.93 -16.03 -28.14
C LYS A 729 17.78 -17.26 -27.25
N PHE A 730 16.92 -18.18 -27.68
CA PHE A 730 16.72 -19.49 -27.06
C PHE A 730 16.89 -20.62 -28.07
N LYS A 731 17.70 -21.62 -27.72
CA LYS A 731 17.96 -22.84 -28.46
C LYS A 731 16.71 -23.72 -28.53
N PRO A 732 16.22 -24.13 -29.73
CA PRO A 732 15.11 -25.07 -29.85
C PRO A 732 15.34 -26.38 -29.08
N GLU A 733 16.56 -26.92 -29.12
CA GLU A 733 16.99 -28.12 -28.41
C GLU A 733 17.00 -27.98 -26.87
N PHE A 734 17.03 -26.75 -26.36
CA PHE A 734 16.79 -26.47 -24.94
C PHE A 734 15.30 -26.31 -24.63
N LEU A 735 14.53 -25.65 -25.49
CA LEU A 735 13.10 -25.45 -25.25
C LEU A 735 12.31 -26.78 -25.20
N VAL A 736 12.72 -27.78 -25.97
CA VAL A 736 12.12 -29.13 -25.92
C VAL A 736 12.51 -29.99 -24.70
N THR A 737 13.52 -29.59 -23.91
CA THR A 737 13.87 -30.27 -22.66
C THR A 737 13.20 -29.67 -21.43
N GLN A 738 12.41 -28.60 -21.59
CA GLN A 738 11.66 -28.00 -20.50
C GLN A 738 10.39 -28.83 -20.23
N THR A 739 10.36 -29.55 -19.11
CA THR A 739 9.18 -30.33 -18.70
C THR A 739 7.94 -29.44 -18.52
N LEU A 740 6.76 -30.05 -18.54
CA LEU A 740 5.57 -29.44 -17.95
C LEU A 740 5.65 -29.51 -16.42
N ASP A 741 4.92 -28.62 -15.75
CA ASP A 741 4.53 -28.84 -14.37
C ASP A 741 3.41 -29.90 -14.36
N TYR A 742 3.63 -31.01 -13.66
CA TYR A 742 2.66 -32.10 -13.52
C TYR A 742 1.94 -32.09 -12.16
N ASN A 743 2.36 -31.19 -11.25
CA ASN A 743 1.77 -31.06 -9.93
C ASN A 743 0.72 -29.95 -9.94
N GLU A 744 1.07 -28.77 -10.48
CA GLU A 744 0.22 -27.59 -10.51
C GLU A 744 -0.41 -27.39 -11.90
N TRP A 745 -1.72 -27.65 -12.02
CA TRP A 745 -2.41 -27.67 -13.33
C TRP A 745 -2.35 -26.32 -14.06
N ASP A 746 -2.46 -25.20 -13.34
CA ASP A 746 -2.36 -23.85 -13.91
C ASP A 746 -0.97 -23.53 -14.49
N ARG A 747 0.06 -24.31 -14.12
CA ARG A 747 1.45 -24.16 -14.57
C ARG A 747 1.84 -25.18 -15.66
N GLY A 748 0.95 -26.14 -15.96
CA GLY A 748 1.17 -27.30 -16.83
C GLY A 748 1.27 -27.04 -18.34
N LEU A 749 1.41 -25.78 -18.78
CA LEU A 749 1.58 -25.43 -20.20
C LEU A 749 3.06 -25.42 -20.64
N PRO A 750 3.35 -25.65 -21.94
CA PRO A 750 4.69 -25.46 -22.51
C PRO A 750 5.16 -24.00 -22.40
N ILE A 751 6.46 -23.77 -22.24
CA ILE A 751 7.02 -22.41 -22.27
C ILE A 751 6.85 -21.81 -23.66
N SER A 752 6.32 -20.58 -23.71
CA SER A 752 6.24 -19.79 -24.92
C SER A 752 7.04 -18.49 -24.78
N ILE A 753 8.34 -18.57 -25.11
CA ILE A 753 9.22 -17.39 -25.21
C ILE A 753 8.59 -16.26 -26.06
N PRO A 754 7.97 -16.52 -27.23
CA PRO A 754 7.34 -15.45 -28.02
C PRO A 754 6.27 -14.67 -27.26
N ASP A 755 5.54 -15.31 -26.34
CA ASP A 755 4.43 -14.68 -25.65
C ASP A 755 4.93 -13.94 -24.39
N SER A 756 6.00 -14.44 -23.73
CA SER A 756 6.76 -13.68 -22.72
C SER A 756 7.41 -12.42 -23.29
N VAL A 757 8.00 -12.52 -24.50
CA VAL A 757 8.53 -11.38 -25.26
C VAL A 757 7.41 -10.42 -25.65
N SER A 758 6.28 -10.93 -26.14
CA SER A 758 5.12 -10.11 -26.49
C SER A 758 4.54 -9.34 -25.29
N ALA A 759 4.52 -9.95 -24.10
CA ALA A 759 4.09 -9.28 -22.87
C ALA A 759 5.09 -8.21 -22.38
N LEU A 760 6.39 -8.47 -22.49
CA LEU A 760 7.45 -7.49 -22.22
C LEU A 760 7.34 -6.27 -23.16
N GLN A 761 7.19 -6.52 -24.46
CA GLN A 761 7.08 -5.48 -25.47
C GLN A 761 5.74 -4.73 -25.42
N GLY A 762 4.66 -5.41 -25.01
CA GLY A 762 3.37 -4.79 -24.71
C GLY A 762 3.50 -3.63 -23.74
N ARG A 763 4.16 -3.82 -22.59
CA ARG A 763 4.40 -2.78 -21.57
C ARG A 763 5.11 -1.53 -22.12
N VAL A 764 6.11 -1.72 -22.99
CA VAL A 764 6.79 -0.61 -23.70
C VAL A 764 5.78 0.18 -24.54
N LEU A 765 4.97 -0.52 -25.35
CA LEU A 765 3.98 0.12 -26.20
C LEU A 765 2.85 0.78 -25.40
N ASP A 766 2.43 0.20 -24.28
CA ASP A 766 1.44 0.79 -23.38
C ASP A 766 1.91 2.15 -22.83
N ARG A 767 3.18 2.27 -22.39
CA ARG A 767 3.72 3.56 -21.95
C ARG A 767 3.89 4.54 -23.10
N LEU A 768 4.50 4.12 -24.21
CA LEU A 768 4.91 5.01 -25.31
C LEU A 768 3.76 5.43 -26.23
N MET A 769 2.70 4.63 -26.34
CA MET A 769 1.49 4.94 -27.10
C MET A 769 0.34 5.47 -26.21
N SER A 770 0.59 5.70 -24.91
CA SER A 770 -0.41 6.28 -24.00
C SER A 770 -0.78 7.72 -24.38
N PRO A 771 -2.04 8.14 -24.12
CA PRO A 771 -2.46 9.54 -24.32
C PRO A 771 -1.60 10.54 -23.55
N ASN A 772 -1.14 10.18 -22.35
CA ASN A 772 -0.31 11.05 -21.50
C ASN A 772 1.08 11.28 -22.09
N THR A 773 1.75 10.23 -22.59
CA THR A 773 3.04 10.37 -23.29
C THR A 773 2.87 11.18 -24.56
N ALA A 774 1.82 10.93 -25.35
CA ALA A 774 1.52 11.73 -26.54
C ALA A 774 1.28 13.21 -26.22
N ARG A 775 0.52 13.50 -25.16
CA ARG A 775 0.28 14.85 -24.64
C ARG A 775 1.59 15.55 -24.25
N ARG A 776 2.43 14.93 -23.42
CA ARG A 776 3.71 15.53 -23.01
C ARG A 776 4.64 15.77 -24.19
N LEU A 777 4.68 14.86 -25.17
CA LEU A 777 5.48 15.04 -26.40
C LEU A 777 5.00 16.21 -27.28
N ILE A 778 3.71 16.55 -27.25
CA ILE A 778 3.15 17.74 -27.91
C ILE A 778 3.46 19.00 -27.08
N GLU A 779 3.21 18.97 -25.77
CA GLU A 779 3.33 20.13 -24.89
C GLU A 779 4.78 20.53 -24.55
N GLN A 780 5.78 19.62 -24.63
CA GLN A 780 7.16 19.87 -24.17
C GLN A 780 7.80 21.15 -24.71
N GLY A 781 7.42 21.59 -25.92
CA GLY A 781 7.94 22.82 -26.53
C GLY A 781 7.63 24.09 -25.72
N ALA A 782 6.55 24.09 -24.93
CA ALA A 782 6.22 25.18 -24.02
C ALA A 782 7.19 25.24 -22.81
N TYR A 783 7.71 24.08 -22.38
CA TYR A 783 8.64 23.94 -21.26
C TYR A 783 10.12 24.10 -21.67
N LEU A 784 10.41 24.27 -22.96
CA LEU A 784 11.77 24.44 -23.49
C LEU A 784 12.08 25.92 -23.83
N PRO A 785 13.33 26.38 -23.56
CA PRO A 785 13.85 27.62 -24.13
C PRO A 785 13.77 27.61 -25.66
N GLU A 786 13.53 28.76 -26.27
CA GLU A 786 13.22 28.86 -27.71
C GLU A 786 14.25 28.18 -28.62
N ALA A 787 15.55 28.40 -28.35
CA ALA A 787 16.66 27.79 -29.08
C ALA A 787 16.66 26.25 -29.03
N GLN A 788 16.05 25.63 -28.02
CA GLN A 788 15.97 24.17 -27.86
C GLN A 788 14.71 23.57 -28.49
N ARG A 789 13.63 24.35 -28.70
CA ARG A 789 12.33 23.87 -29.21
C ARG A 789 12.45 23.15 -30.56
N LYS A 790 13.26 23.68 -31.48
CA LYS A 790 13.46 23.08 -32.82
C LYS A 790 14.16 21.71 -32.78
N GLY A 791 14.87 21.39 -31.70
CA GLY A 791 15.56 20.11 -31.49
C GLY A 791 14.79 19.10 -30.64
N ALA A 792 13.57 19.44 -30.17
CA ALA A 792 12.76 18.61 -29.28
C ALA A 792 12.39 17.25 -29.91
N VAL A 793 12.24 16.22 -29.09
CA VAL A 793 11.84 14.87 -29.56
C VAL A 793 10.33 14.84 -29.84
N SER A 794 9.93 15.07 -31.09
CA SER A 794 8.52 15.20 -31.45
C SER A 794 7.74 13.88 -31.33
N LEU A 795 6.42 13.96 -31.14
CA LEU A 795 5.53 12.78 -31.20
C LEU A 795 5.69 11.98 -32.51
N SER A 796 5.94 12.67 -33.63
CA SER A 796 6.17 12.03 -34.92
C SER A 796 7.52 11.32 -35.01
N GLU A 797 8.55 11.83 -34.33
CA GLU A 797 9.84 11.14 -34.17
C GLU A 797 9.67 9.86 -33.34
N VAL A 798 8.91 9.90 -32.26
CA VAL A 798 8.62 8.71 -31.43
C VAL A 798 7.84 7.65 -32.22
N TYR A 799 6.72 8.03 -32.84
CA TYR A 799 5.90 7.09 -33.62
C TYR A 799 6.66 6.53 -34.84
N GLY A 800 7.42 7.36 -35.56
CA GLY A 800 8.23 6.93 -36.68
C GLY A 800 9.41 6.03 -36.28
N THR A 801 10.02 6.28 -35.12
CA THR A 801 11.05 5.39 -34.56
C THR A 801 10.47 4.04 -34.17
N LEU A 802 9.32 4.02 -33.49
CA LEU A 802 8.64 2.78 -33.10
C LEU A 802 8.18 1.98 -34.32
N GLN A 803 7.44 2.59 -35.25
CA GLN A 803 7.01 1.93 -36.48
C GLN A 803 8.22 1.43 -37.28
N GLY A 804 9.26 2.25 -37.43
CA GLY A 804 10.47 1.88 -38.17
C GLY A 804 11.28 0.72 -37.58
N ALA A 805 11.18 0.48 -36.26
CA ALA A 805 11.78 -0.66 -35.57
C ALA A 805 10.86 -1.90 -35.58
N ILE A 806 9.56 -1.70 -35.34
CA ILE A 806 8.54 -2.76 -35.30
C ILE A 806 8.29 -3.37 -36.69
N PHE A 807 8.48 -2.59 -37.76
CA PHE A 807 8.28 -2.99 -39.15
C PHE A 807 9.57 -2.89 -39.98
N SER A 808 10.73 -3.12 -39.36
CA SER A 808 12.05 -2.96 -39.99
C SER A 808 12.22 -3.81 -41.27
N GLU A 809 11.61 -4.99 -41.26
CA GLU A 809 11.64 -6.02 -42.29
C GLU A 809 10.91 -5.61 -43.58
N LEU A 810 9.97 -4.66 -43.53
CA LEU A 810 9.26 -4.19 -44.73
C LEU A 810 10.23 -3.55 -45.74
N LYS A 811 11.24 -2.84 -45.23
CA LYS A 811 12.25 -2.14 -46.02
C LYS A 811 13.15 -3.13 -46.76
N THR A 812 13.72 -4.10 -46.05
CA THR A 812 14.57 -5.16 -46.64
C THR A 812 13.76 -6.13 -47.49
N GLY A 813 12.57 -6.55 -47.04
CA GLY A 813 11.86 -7.71 -47.59
C GLY A 813 12.37 -9.03 -47.00
N ALA A 814 12.87 -8.99 -45.75
CA ALA A 814 13.25 -10.19 -45.01
C ALA A 814 12.04 -10.97 -44.50
N GLU A 815 12.26 -12.22 -44.09
CA GLU A 815 11.27 -12.99 -43.32
C GLU A 815 10.95 -12.31 -41.99
N ILE A 816 9.68 -12.38 -41.59
CA ILE A 816 9.18 -11.77 -40.35
C ILE A 816 8.92 -12.88 -39.34
N ASP A 817 9.77 -13.01 -38.31
CA ASP A 817 9.72 -14.10 -37.33
C ASP A 817 8.47 -14.06 -36.43
N ARG A 818 8.12 -15.16 -35.73
CA ARG A 818 6.90 -15.22 -34.89
C ARG A 818 6.83 -14.07 -33.86
N MET A 819 7.93 -13.75 -33.19
CA MET A 819 7.97 -12.70 -32.15
C MET A 819 7.78 -11.33 -32.79
N ARG A 820 8.43 -11.06 -33.91
CA ARG A 820 8.22 -9.84 -34.72
C ARG A 820 6.76 -9.71 -35.17
N ARG A 821 6.13 -10.79 -35.67
CA ARG A 821 4.70 -10.81 -36.06
C ARG A 821 3.76 -10.60 -34.86
N SER A 822 4.11 -11.08 -33.67
CA SER A 822 3.35 -10.77 -32.44
C SER A 822 3.45 -9.28 -32.08
N LEU A 823 4.65 -8.71 -32.10
CA LEU A 823 4.89 -7.29 -31.83
C LEU A 823 4.11 -6.37 -32.81
N GLN A 824 4.09 -6.72 -34.09
CA GLN A 824 3.34 -5.99 -35.11
C GLN A 824 1.82 -5.99 -34.84
N ARG A 825 1.25 -7.08 -34.30
CA ARG A 825 -0.15 -7.13 -33.83
C ARG A 825 -0.38 -6.34 -32.54
N GLU A 826 0.53 -6.42 -31.57
CA GLU A 826 0.44 -5.67 -30.31
C GLU A 826 0.48 -4.14 -30.54
N TYR A 827 1.27 -3.69 -31.51
CA TYR A 827 1.25 -2.31 -32.00
C TYR A 827 -0.08 -1.93 -32.64
N LEU A 828 -0.59 -2.76 -33.57
CA LEU A 828 -1.88 -2.47 -34.23
C LEU A 828 -3.06 -2.45 -33.24
N ARG A 829 -3.09 -3.31 -32.21
CA ARG A 829 -4.15 -3.27 -31.18
C ARG A 829 -4.19 -1.93 -30.45
N ARG A 830 -3.02 -1.32 -30.16
CA ARG A 830 -2.92 -0.02 -29.51
C ARG A 830 -3.24 1.13 -30.47
N LEU A 831 -2.79 1.03 -31.72
CA LEU A 831 -3.15 1.95 -32.79
C LEU A 831 -4.67 1.97 -33.05
N GLN A 832 -5.36 0.83 -32.90
CA GLN A 832 -6.83 0.75 -32.96
C GLN A 832 -7.50 1.63 -31.91
N GLY A 833 -7.01 1.59 -30.67
CA GLY A 833 -7.49 2.42 -29.57
C GLY A 833 -7.27 3.92 -29.80
N GLN A 834 -6.12 4.29 -30.39
CA GLN A 834 -5.82 5.67 -30.78
C GLN A 834 -6.69 6.17 -31.95
N LEU A 835 -6.93 5.32 -32.96
CA LEU A 835 -7.74 5.66 -34.15
C LEU A 835 -9.26 5.56 -33.91
N ASN A 836 -9.70 5.00 -32.78
CA ASN A 836 -11.11 4.95 -32.41
C ASN A 836 -11.57 6.32 -31.86
N ARG A 837 -12.40 7.00 -32.66
CA ARG A 837 -12.99 8.30 -32.30
C ARG A 837 -13.95 8.23 -31.11
N ALA A 838 -14.58 7.09 -30.84
CA ALA A 838 -15.57 6.94 -29.79
C ALA A 838 -14.96 6.73 -28.39
N THR A 839 -13.71 6.27 -28.30
CA THR A 839 -13.09 5.91 -27.01
C THR A 839 -11.95 6.82 -26.57
N ASN A 840 -11.24 7.51 -27.48
CA ASN A 840 -10.16 8.46 -27.11
C ASN A 840 -9.79 9.47 -28.21
N GLY A 841 -9.84 9.09 -29.48
CA GLY A 841 -9.07 9.78 -30.54
C GLY A 841 -9.46 11.23 -30.82
N ALA A 842 -10.73 11.53 -31.09
CA ALA A 842 -11.13 12.80 -31.70
C ALA A 842 -11.51 13.92 -30.72
N THR A 843 -11.85 13.59 -29.48
CA THR A 843 -12.48 14.51 -28.51
C THR A 843 -11.54 15.02 -27.42
N VAL A 844 -10.38 14.39 -27.22
CA VAL A 844 -9.45 14.75 -26.13
C VAL A 844 -8.09 15.24 -26.66
N TYR A 845 -7.51 14.58 -27.67
CA TYR A 845 -6.17 14.92 -28.19
C TYR A 845 -6.10 14.84 -29.73
N ALA A 846 -6.74 15.80 -30.41
CA ALA A 846 -6.90 15.80 -31.87
C ALA A 846 -5.57 15.73 -32.65
N ASP A 847 -4.49 16.35 -32.17
CA ASP A 847 -3.17 16.29 -32.80
C ASP A 847 -2.54 14.89 -32.68
N ALA A 848 -2.69 14.23 -31.54
CA ALA A 848 -2.19 12.87 -31.33
C ALA A 848 -2.91 11.86 -32.25
N PHE A 849 -4.23 12.00 -32.42
CA PHE A 849 -5.01 11.25 -33.41
C PHE A 849 -4.56 11.54 -34.85
N SER A 850 -4.29 12.81 -35.16
CA SER A 850 -3.86 13.22 -36.51
C SER A 850 -2.47 12.67 -36.86
N MET A 851 -1.53 12.68 -35.90
CA MET A 851 -0.23 12.03 -36.03
C MET A 851 -0.36 10.50 -36.16
N ALA A 852 -1.16 9.86 -35.30
CA ALA A 852 -1.40 8.41 -35.37
C ALA A 852 -1.98 8.00 -36.74
N ARG A 853 -2.94 8.78 -37.28
CA ARG A 853 -3.51 8.56 -38.61
C ARG A 853 -2.49 8.77 -39.73
N TRP A 854 -1.59 9.76 -39.62
CA TRP A 854 -0.53 9.99 -40.59
C TRP A 854 0.43 8.80 -40.66
N HIS A 855 0.96 8.35 -39.52
CA HIS A 855 1.86 7.17 -39.42
C HIS A 855 1.17 5.90 -39.93
N ALA A 856 -0.07 5.64 -39.49
CA ALA A 856 -0.91 4.55 -39.97
C ALA A 856 -1.10 4.55 -41.51
N THR A 857 -1.20 5.73 -42.12
CA THR A 857 -1.35 5.86 -43.59
C THR A 857 -0.04 5.54 -44.31
N GLN A 858 1.12 5.91 -43.74
CA GLN A 858 2.42 5.50 -44.28
C GLN A 858 2.62 3.99 -44.14
N LEU A 859 2.31 3.41 -42.97
CA LEU A 859 2.43 1.98 -42.73
C LEU A 859 1.59 1.15 -43.71
N ALA A 860 0.37 1.59 -44.03
CA ALA A 860 -0.48 0.93 -45.02
C ALA A 860 0.11 0.94 -46.45
N ASN A 861 0.98 1.92 -46.76
CA ASN A 861 1.72 1.96 -48.02
C ASN A 861 2.97 1.07 -47.96
N GLU A 862 3.75 1.12 -46.88
CA GLU A 862 4.92 0.25 -46.65
C GLU A 862 4.53 -1.24 -46.70
N LEU A 863 3.43 -1.63 -46.03
CA LEU A 863 2.89 -2.99 -46.05
C LEU A 863 2.45 -3.42 -47.45
N ARG A 864 1.81 -2.54 -48.23
CA ARG A 864 1.41 -2.84 -49.62
C ARG A 864 2.60 -3.11 -50.52
N VAL A 865 3.68 -2.33 -50.37
CA VAL A 865 4.93 -2.53 -51.13
C VAL A 865 5.65 -3.81 -50.68
N ALA A 866 5.72 -4.09 -49.38
CA ALA A 866 6.34 -5.31 -48.86
C ALA A 866 5.59 -6.59 -49.27
N SER A 867 4.25 -6.56 -49.26
CA SER A 867 3.40 -7.69 -49.67
C SER A 867 3.58 -8.12 -51.13
N ALA A 868 4.10 -7.22 -51.99
CA ALA A 868 4.37 -7.49 -53.39
C ALA A 868 5.76 -8.09 -53.67
N LYS A 869 6.62 -8.24 -52.64
CA LYS A 869 7.97 -8.78 -52.80
C LYS A 869 7.95 -10.32 -52.97
N PRO A 870 8.64 -10.89 -53.98
CA PRO A 870 8.77 -12.33 -54.13
C PRO A 870 9.70 -12.93 -53.06
N GLY A 871 9.65 -14.25 -52.89
CA GLY A 871 10.56 -15.01 -52.01
C GLY A 871 10.09 -15.18 -50.55
N LEU A 872 9.14 -14.36 -50.09
CA LEU A 872 8.57 -14.46 -48.74
C LEU A 872 7.76 -15.75 -48.51
N SER A 873 7.79 -16.29 -47.30
CA SER A 873 7.03 -17.46 -46.81
C SER A 873 5.51 -17.27 -46.84
N VAL A 874 4.75 -18.36 -46.73
CA VAL A 874 3.28 -18.30 -46.69
C VAL A 874 2.82 -17.53 -45.45
N GLU A 875 3.48 -17.76 -44.33
CA GLU A 875 3.22 -17.20 -43.00
C GLU A 875 3.49 -15.69 -42.99
N THR A 876 4.62 -15.25 -43.57
CA THR A 876 4.94 -13.83 -43.69
C THR A 876 3.98 -13.12 -44.65
N ARG A 877 3.66 -13.70 -45.81
CA ARG A 877 2.67 -13.10 -46.75
C ARG A 877 1.27 -13.02 -46.15
N ALA A 878 0.81 -14.06 -45.46
CA ALA A 878 -0.49 -14.08 -44.79
C ALA A 878 -0.58 -13.01 -43.69
N HIS A 879 0.49 -12.86 -42.89
CA HIS A 879 0.54 -11.84 -41.85
C HIS A 879 0.60 -10.41 -42.40
N LEU A 880 1.33 -10.17 -43.50
CA LEU A 880 1.35 -8.87 -44.16
C LEU A 880 -0.04 -8.50 -44.71
N ALA A 881 -0.78 -9.46 -45.27
CA ALA A 881 -2.15 -9.26 -45.74
C ALA A 881 -3.14 -8.99 -44.59
N GLU A 882 -3.09 -9.78 -43.51
CA GLU A 882 -3.85 -9.58 -42.27
C GLU A 882 -3.62 -8.16 -41.69
N THR A 883 -2.35 -7.80 -41.51
CA THR A 883 -1.91 -6.51 -40.95
C THR A 883 -2.37 -5.35 -41.81
N LEU A 884 -2.27 -5.48 -43.15
CA LEU A 884 -2.73 -4.47 -44.10
C LEU A 884 -4.25 -4.32 -44.10
N ASP A 885 -5.03 -5.39 -44.12
CA ASP A 885 -6.50 -5.28 -44.10
C ASP A 885 -7.02 -4.72 -42.77
N MET A 886 -6.48 -5.22 -41.64
CA MET A 886 -6.81 -4.72 -40.31
C MET A 886 -6.53 -3.21 -40.19
N LEU A 887 -5.38 -2.75 -40.68
CA LEU A 887 -5.01 -1.32 -40.70
C LEU A 887 -5.91 -0.49 -41.64
N ASN A 888 -6.22 -0.98 -42.84
CA ASN A 888 -7.18 -0.33 -43.75
C ASN A 888 -8.57 -0.22 -43.11
N SER A 889 -9.00 -1.24 -42.37
CA SER A 889 -10.27 -1.27 -41.67
C SER A 889 -10.33 -0.25 -40.52
N MET A 890 -9.24 -0.06 -39.76
CA MET A 890 -9.14 1.05 -38.78
C MET A 890 -9.22 2.43 -39.44
N LEU A 891 -8.46 2.63 -40.53
CA LEU A 891 -8.43 3.90 -41.27
C LEU A 891 -9.80 4.26 -41.87
N LYS A 892 -10.61 3.26 -42.24
CA LYS A 892 -12.02 3.40 -42.66
C LYS A 892 -12.96 3.66 -41.47
N ALA A 893 -12.90 2.84 -40.41
CA ALA A 893 -13.84 2.88 -39.28
C ALA A 893 -13.89 4.23 -38.54
N SER A 894 -12.80 5.00 -38.57
CA SER A 894 -12.76 6.38 -38.08
C SER A 894 -13.70 7.38 -38.80
N LEU A 895 -14.30 6.99 -39.94
CA LEU A 895 -15.30 7.77 -40.66
C LEU A 895 -16.71 7.50 -40.11
N VAL A 896 -17.07 8.21 -39.04
CA VAL A 896 -18.49 8.38 -38.66
C VAL A 896 -19.20 9.07 -39.83
N ARG A 897 -20.30 8.48 -40.33
CA ARG A 897 -21.24 9.20 -41.19
C ARG A 897 -21.95 10.26 -40.36
N SER A 898 -21.68 11.52 -40.67
CA SER A 898 -22.47 12.69 -40.28
C SER A 898 -23.85 12.66 -40.93
#